data_AF-A0A2M8TW82-F1
#
_entry.id   AF-A0A2M8TW82-F1
#
_cell.length_a   1.000
_cell.length_b   1.000
_cell.length_c   1.000
_cell.angle_alpha   90.00
_cell.angle_beta   90.00
_cell.angle_gamma   90.00
#
_symmetry.space_group_name_H-M   'P 1'
#
loop_
_entity.id
_entity.type
_entity.pdbx_description
1 polymer ?
#
loop_
_entity_poly.entity_id
_entity_poly.type
_entity_poly.pdbx_seq_one_letter_code
_entity_poly.pdbx_strand_id
1 'polypeptide(L)'
;MIEIFTKDDTVRCIADSANGRQDKQLQGDNTLSLTFTLYEYVQLDVNDYVEFYGERYWLMERFKPRMKSTKEWEYNLSLYGIESLVKRFLVINYTDGENTPIFTLTAPAAEHAKIILTSINNAIGKQLFKLGEVKQTENLVIDYKGTYCNDALDMLAKAAKTEFWFENGTTLNISKAQYGEPLTLGYQKGLVSLSREKADNVKFYSRLFPIGSTKNIDRDKYGHTRLQLPGGQKYVDKDVDKYGVVHHFEEAAFANIYPRRIGTVSAVRSQERTGKDNKPFTIYYFKDKDLNFNPNQYKIGGYVMRVAFQEGSELAGQGTSEEHYFEVNYDDTAKEFEIITIFPNDTMQVPGGVLVPKIGDKYILSHLRMPDEYYPLAEKEFLEAVKKFNEENFIDNSVYKADTDHVWVEQQHADLFLGRRIRLESAEYFAPVGYRMSRITRLSRQVDLPSLVSIEISDAVAKGKIAAMEGSINDVKHYIGEVVNEIPDIIASGDDTLPGEHNVFSAKRALKEFLNKNYPDTAQEIITFLKGVAFKNGAAIDGTGNAILKAIQTLGFEKTINGFGVWLDENGRAHGQIDYLEVIGKAIFRSLQIDEYKHIGGNIVLSGANAIIEKVVPVTGGWKCYLYTDDGDKAITNDWEAGDQALCQTFNIKAGVYENVSNAYYWRCVSEVGQKTASEDAYIIITADDNYRDKSVQNDIPKAGDNVVLCGHNTLWDIAHGVEPTLHRHRMNVTMITTSKEEGGTIEVYRNIHDFSLNKGNAIFHLSSDKIYMNSRHFEWVSSDGERIPNVLYRGDWVPGTVATKYEAWYYAGGTWLSLVDNNADEPTGLSSKWKQYAAKGKDGGTGLRVEGFASAGSAAYTEGQTSWKASFEVHVWENDVEITSKLPSTRFVWERVSEYEAGDAAWKDRHSNDGNRINVTYDDLMGDTSFVCKFLNSSGKKVLTSITF
;
A
#
# COMPACT_ATOMS: atom_id res chain seq x y z
N MET A 1 -16.65 0.82 8.29
CA MET A 1 -17.78 0.31 7.47
C MET A 1 -17.82 -1.19 7.58
N ILE A 2 -18.98 -1.75 7.96
CA ILE A 2 -19.24 -3.19 8.06
C ILE A 2 -20.51 -3.50 7.27
N GLU A 3 -20.45 -4.51 6.39
CA GLU A 3 -21.62 -5.01 5.65
C GLU A 3 -22.27 -6.15 6.43
N ILE A 4 -23.60 -6.09 6.59
CA ILE A 4 -24.40 -7.16 7.20
C ILE A 4 -25.15 -7.87 6.07
N PHE A 5 -24.94 -9.16 5.95
CA PHE A 5 -25.52 -10.02 4.92
C PHE A 5 -26.71 -10.80 5.46
N THR A 6 -27.67 -11.07 4.59
CA THR A 6 -28.71 -12.08 4.83
C THR A 6 -28.10 -13.47 4.76
N LYS A 7 -28.80 -14.47 5.31
CA LYS A 7 -28.45 -15.90 5.14
C LYS A 7 -28.34 -16.37 3.67
N ASP A 8 -28.93 -15.62 2.73
CA ASP A 8 -28.95 -15.90 1.30
C ASP A 8 -27.87 -15.08 0.56
N ASP A 9 -26.85 -14.60 1.28
CA ASP A 9 -25.64 -13.91 0.79
C ASP A 9 -25.93 -12.57 0.07
N THR A 10 -27.02 -11.89 0.45
CA THR A 10 -27.36 -10.55 -0.05
C THR A 10 -27.13 -9.49 1.02
N VAL A 11 -26.63 -8.31 0.66
CA VAL A 11 -26.41 -7.21 1.63
C VAL A 11 -27.77 -6.74 2.18
N ARG A 12 -27.95 -6.85 3.50
CA ARG A 12 -29.13 -6.38 4.21
C ARG A 12 -29.02 -4.91 4.60
N CYS A 13 -27.87 -4.51 5.15
CA CYS A 13 -27.56 -3.11 5.45
C CYS A 13 -26.06 -2.89 5.60
N ILE A 14 -25.65 -1.63 5.58
CA ILE A 14 -24.26 -1.18 5.74
C ILE A 14 -24.18 -0.33 7.01
N ALA A 15 -23.26 -0.69 7.90
CA ALA A 15 -22.99 0.01 9.15
C ALA A 15 -21.69 0.82 9.04
N ASP A 16 -21.79 2.09 8.61
CA ASP A 16 -20.63 2.95 8.38
C ASP A 16 -19.91 3.34 9.68
N SER A 17 -20.67 3.55 10.75
CA SER A 17 -20.19 3.93 12.09
C SER A 17 -20.04 2.74 13.05
N ALA A 18 -19.92 1.52 12.53
CA ALA A 18 -19.74 0.32 13.33
C ALA A 18 -18.48 0.42 14.19
N ASN A 19 -18.67 0.27 15.50
CA ASN A 19 -17.61 0.05 16.47
C ASN A 19 -17.95 -1.20 17.31
N GLY A 20 -17.00 -1.71 18.07
CA GLY A 20 -17.18 -2.83 18.97
C GLY A 20 -15.89 -3.60 19.12
N ARG A 21 -16.02 -4.88 19.39
CA ARG A 21 -14.90 -5.73 19.78
C ARG A 21 -15.12 -7.17 19.32
N GLN A 22 -14.06 -7.76 18.79
CA GLN A 22 -13.95 -9.18 18.55
C GLN A 22 -13.18 -9.81 19.71
N ASP A 23 -13.70 -10.90 20.27
CA ASP A 23 -13.05 -11.73 21.28
C ASP A 23 -13.04 -13.17 20.80
N LYS A 24 -11.85 -13.79 20.71
CA LYS A 24 -11.71 -15.19 20.30
C LYS A 24 -10.84 -15.95 21.28
N GLN A 25 -11.25 -17.16 21.59
CA GLN A 25 -10.48 -18.09 22.43
C GLN A 25 -10.48 -19.49 21.83
N LEU A 26 -9.32 -20.13 21.85
CA LEU A 26 -9.17 -21.52 21.42
C LEU A 26 -10.05 -22.44 22.28
N GLN A 27 -10.93 -23.22 21.65
CA GLN A 27 -11.97 -24.04 22.31
C GLN A 27 -12.87 -23.25 23.28
N GLY A 28 -12.93 -21.93 23.13
CA GLY A 28 -13.78 -21.04 23.90
C GLY A 28 -14.81 -20.37 23.00
N ASP A 29 -15.32 -19.23 23.46
CA ASP A 29 -16.22 -18.43 22.66
C ASP A 29 -15.47 -17.63 21.58
N ASN A 30 -16.16 -17.43 20.45
CA ASN A 30 -15.75 -16.56 19.36
C ASN A 30 -16.90 -15.58 19.10
N THR A 31 -16.75 -14.33 19.53
CA THR A 31 -17.82 -13.32 19.50
C THR A 31 -17.37 -12.03 18.83
N LEU A 32 -18.32 -11.37 18.19
CA LEU A 32 -18.18 -10.04 17.61
C LEU A 32 -19.32 -9.17 18.13
N SER A 33 -18.97 -8.19 18.97
CA SER A 33 -19.90 -7.15 19.38
C SER A 33 -19.85 -5.99 18.38
N LEU A 34 -21.01 -5.49 17.95
CA LEU A 34 -21.13 -4.34 17.04
C LEU A 34 -22.15 -3.34 17.56
N THR A 35 -21.77 -2.07 17.60
CA THR A 35 -22.66 -0.94 17.91
C THR A 35 -22.61 0.06 16.76
N PHE A 36 -23.78 0.47 16.26
CA PHE A 36 -23.92 1.46 15.19
C PHE A 36 -25.32 2.06 15.17
N THR A 37 -25.50 3.10 14.34
CA THR A 37 -26.79 3.76 14.11
C THR A 37 -27.16 3.71 12.64
N LEU A 38 -28.42 3.40 12.32
CA LEU A 38 -29.00 3.59 10.98
C LEU A 38 -30.11 4.64 11.02
N TYR A 39 -30.31 5.32 9.89
CA TYR A 39 -31.35 6.35 9.74
C TYR A 39 -32.67 5.80 9.18
N GLU A 40 -32.73 4.48 8.95
CA GLU A 40 -33.92 3.73 8.57
C GLU A 40 -34.04 2.47 9.44
N TYR A 41 -35.28 2.03 9.67
CA TYR A 41 -35.53 0.80 10.42
C TYR A 41 -35.16 -0.41 9.56
N VAL A 42 -34.21 -1.22 10.04
CA VAL A 42 -33.82 -2.49 9.43
C VAL A 42 -33.94 -3.58 10.48
N GLN A 43 -34.78 -4.57 10.22
CA GLN A 43 -34.84 -5.77 11.06
C GLN A 43 -33.76 -6.74 10.61
N LEU A 44 -32.98 -7.26 11.56
CA LEU A 44 -32.01 -8.32 11.31
C LEU A 44 -32.61 -9.66 11.77
N ASP A 45 -32.51 -10.68 10.93
CA ASP A 45 -33.07 -12.01 11.17
C ASP A 45 -32.00 -13.01 11.64
N VAL A 46 -32.47 -14.16 12.14
CA VAL A 46 -31.61 -15.28 12.53
C VAL A 46 -30.77 -15.74 11.34
N ASN A 47 -29.48 -16.00 11.59
CA ASN A 47 -28.45 -16.38 10.63
C ASN A 47 -28.07 -15.31 9.60
N ASP A 48 -28.55 -14.07 9.73
CA ASP A 48 -27.84 -12.94 9.11
C ASP A 48 -26.41 -12.88 9.68
N TYR A 49 -25.44 -12.47 8.88
CA TYR A 49 -24.04 -12.56 9.24
C TYR A 49 -23.21 -11.35 8.82
N VAL A 50 -22.03 -11.23 9.43
CA VAL A 50 -20.99 -10.27 9.09
C VAL A 50 -19.71 -11.02 8.77
N GLU A 51 -18.98 -10.57 7.76
CA GLU A 51 -17.59 -10.97 7.54
C GLU A 51 -16.65 -9.96 8.20
N PHE A 52 -15.83 -10.41 9.14
CA PHE A 52 -14.87 -9.58 9.86
C PHE A 52 -13.54 -10.31 9.99
N TYR A 53 -12.46 -9.69 9.49
CA TYR A 53 -11.10 -10.26 9.53
C TYR A 53 -10.99 -11.69 8.98
N GLY A 54 -11.70 -11.97 7.88
CA GLY A 54 -11.68 -13.27 7.20
C GLY A 54 -12.57 -14.34 7.83
N GLU A 55 -13.40 -13.99 8.81
CA GLU A 55 -14.32 -14.95 9.45
C GLU A 55 -15.77 -14.45 9.43
N ARG A 56 -16.70 -15.41 9.41
CA ARG A 56 -18.13 -15.14 9.49
C ARG A 56 -18.63 -15.19 10.93
N TYR A 57 -19.47 -14.20 11.26
CA TYR A 57 -20.13 -14.07 12.55
C TYR A 57 -21.63 -13.97 12.34
N TRP A 58 -22.40 -14.88 12.95
CA TRP A 58 -23.85 -15.00 12.75
C TRP A 58 -24.65 -14.43 13.91
N LEU A 59 -25.81 -13.86 13.59
CA LEU A 59 -26.87 -13.60 14.55
C LEU A 59 -27.59 -14.91 14.90
N MET A 60 -27.64 -15.25 16.18
CA MET A 60 -28.34 -16.45 16.66
C MET A 60 -29.82 -16.19 16.97
N GLU A 61 -30.22 -14.94 17.09
CA GLU A 61 -31.59 -14.51 17.35
C GLU A 61 -31.98 -13.32 16.47
N ARG A 62 -33.29 -13.13 16.28
CA ARG A 62 -33.81 -11.98 15.53
C ARG A 62 -33.60 -10.71 16.34
N PHE A 63 -32.97 -9.70 15.74
CA PHE A 63 -32.66 -8.45 16.42
C PHE A 63 -33.59 -7.31 15.98
N LYS A 64 -34.10 -6.56 16.96
CA LYS A 64 -34.87 -5.34 16.73
C LYS A 64 -34.10 -4.13 17.30
N PRO A 65 -33.79 -3.12 16.48
CA PRO A 65 -33.05 -1.95 16.95
C PRO A 65 -33.86 -1.09 17.92
N ARG A 66 -33.14 -0.36 18.76
CA ARG A 66 -33.75 0.64 19.65
C ARG A 66 -34.06 1.91 18.86
N MET A 67 -35.31 2.36 18.89
CA MET A 67 -35.72 3.63 18.31
C MET A 67 -35.20 4.79 19.17
N LYS A 68 -34.25 5.59 18.66
CA LYS A 68 -33.80 6.83 19.31
C LYS A 68 -34.69 8.01 18.94
N SER A 69 -35.10 8.09 17.68
CA SER A 69 -36.04 9.08 17.17
C SER A 69 -36.87 8.49 16.02
N THR A 70 -37.76 9.28 15.41
CA THR A 70 -38.51 8.86 14.21
C THR A 70 -37.63 8.58 13.00
N LYS A 71 -36.35 8.95 13.04
CA LYS A 71 -35.39 8.78 11.94
C LYS A 71 -34.05 8.17 12.38
N GLU A 72 -33.95 7.66 13.61
CA GLU A 72 -32.66 7.18 14.14
C GLU A 72 -32.86 5.90 14.96
N TRP A 73 -32.10 4.86 14.60
CA TRP A 73 -32.20 3.52 15.16
C TRP A 73 -30.83 3.04 15.62
N GLU A 74 -30.71 2.70 16.89
CA GLU A 74 -29.48 2.20 17.51
C GLU A 74 -29.45 0.68 17.52
N TYR A 75 -28.32 0.13 17.06
CA TYR A 75 -28.04 -1.30 17.01
C TYR A 75 -26.92 -1.62 17.99
N ASN A 76 -27.12 -2.67 18.79
CA ASN A 76 -26.11 -3.25 19.68
C ASN A 76 -26.23 -4.77 19.54
N LEU A 77 -25.38 -5.32 18.70
CA LEU A 77 -25.42 -6.71 18.26
C LEU A 77 -24.33 -7.52 18.98
N SER A 78 -24.68 -8.75 19.33
CA SER A 78 -23.72 -9.81 19.63
C SER A 78 -23.84 -10.87 18.55
N LEU A 79 -22.82 -10.98 17.71
CA LEU A 79 -22.70 -12.02 16.69
C LEU A 79 -21.68 -13.07 17.13
N TYR A 80 -21.82 -14.27 16.59
CA TYR A 80 -21.11 -15.46 17.07
C TYR A 80 -20.41 -16.17 15.91
N GLY A 81 -19.13 -16.50 16.08
CA GLY A 81 -18.39 -17.35 15.16
C GLY A 81 -18.79 -18.83 15.29
N ILE A 82 -18.14 -19.68 14.51
CA ILE A 82 -18.49 -21.11 14.43
C ILE A 82 -18.40 -21.82 15.77
N GLU A 83 -17.39 -21.51 16.60
CA GLU A 83 -17.15 -22.13 17.91
C GLU A 83 -18.35 -21.97 18.86
N SER A 84 -19.08 -20.87 18.73
CA SER A 84 -20.31 -20.62 19.48
C SER A 84 -21.56 -21.12 18.74
N LEU A 85 -21.55 -21.13 17.39
CA LEU A 85 -22.66 -21.58 16.56
C LEU A 85 -22.93 -23.09 16.69
N VAL A 86 -21.88 -23.92 16.75
CA VAL A 86 -22.01 -25.40 16.85
C VAL A 86 -22.71 -25.87 18.12
N LYS A 87 -22.85 -25.00 19.13
CA LYS A 87 -23.62 -25.25 20.37
C LYS A 87 -25.12 -25.43 20.11
N ARG A 88 -25.61 -25.10 18.92
CA ARG A 88 -27.03 -25.22 18.53
C ARG A 88 -27.38 -26.57 17.91
N PHE A 89 -26.39 -27.32 17.42
CA PHE A 89 -26.61 -28.45 16.51
C PHE A 89 -26.28 -29.78 17.18
N LEU A 90 -27.12 -30.79 17.00
CA LEU A 90 -26.85 -32.15 17.45
C LEU A 90 -25.98 -32.89 16.43
N VAL A 91 -25.17 -33.84 16.90
CA VAL A 91 -24.57 -34.84 16.01
C VAL A 91 -25.66 -35.82 15.58
N ILE A 92 -25.83 -35.96 14.26
CA ILE A 92 -26.83 -36.84 13.66
C ILE A 92 -26.12 -37.86 12.79
N ASN A 93 -26.42 -39.13 13.01
CA ASN A 93 -26.07 -40.16 12.05
C ASN A 93 -27.14 -40.20 10.96
N TYR A 94 -26.69 -40.04 9.70
CA TYR A 94 -27.52 -40.03 8.50
C TYR A 94 -27.49 -41.36 7.73
N THR A 95 -26.88 -42.42 8.29
CA THR A 95 -26.87 -43.75 7.66
C THR A 95 -28.27 -44.36 7.61
N ASP A 96 -28.48 -45.26 6.65
CA ASP A 96 -29.73 -46.03 6.49
C ASP A 96 -31.00 -45.19 6.26
N GLY A 97 -30.85 -43.90 5.92
CA GLY A 97 -31.97 -43.01 5.67
C GLY A 97 -32.70 -42.55 6.93
N GLU A 98 -32.14 -42.81 8.11
CA GLU A 98 -32.64 -42.30 9.39
C GLU A 98 -31.77 -41.13 9.88
N ASN A 99 -32.36 -40.21 10.65
CA ASN A 99 -31.67 -39.09 11.28
C ASN A 99 -31.55 -39.36 12.79
N THR A 100 -30.57 -40.17 13.17
CA THR A 100 -30.51 -40.74 14.53
C THR A 100 -29.52 -39.97 15.42
N PRO A 101 -29.96 -39.32 16.52
CA PRO A 101 -29.10 -38.59 17.45
C PRO A 101 -28.51 -39.47 18.58
N ILE A 102 -28.76 -40.79 18.54
CA ILE A 102 -28.33 -41.76 19.56
C ILE A 102 -27.66 -42.94 18.87
N PHE A 103 -26.33 -43.01 18.95
CA PHE A 103 -25.54 -44.09 18.35
C PHE A 103 -24.14 -44.16 18.97
N THR A 104 -23.48 -45.30 18.84
CA THR A 104 -22.06 -45.47 19.19
C THR A 104 -21.26 -45.58 17.89
N LEU A 105 -20.21 -44.78 17.77
CA LEU A 105 -19.27 -44.87 16.64
C LEU A 105 -17.95 -45.42 17.15
N THR A 106 -17.43 -46.44 16.46
CA THR A 106 -16.10 -47.01 16.69
C THR A 106 -15.26 -46.81 15.44
N ALA A 107 -14.52 -45.71 15.37
CA ALA A 107 -13.79 -45.32 14.16
C ALA A 107 -12.58 -44.42 14.48
N PRO A 108 -11.64 -44.20 13.54
CA PRO A 108 -10.56 -43.25 13.73
C PRO A 108 -11.08 -41.83 13.91
N ALA A 109 -10.29 -40.94 14.52
CA ALA A 109 -10.72 -39.57 14.82
C ALA A 109 -11.26 -38.79 13.60
N ALA A 110 -10.73 -39.07 12.40
CA ALA A 110 -11.17 -38.44 11.16
C ALA A 110 -12.64 -38.77 10.81
N GLU A 111 -13.07 -40.02 11.00
CA GLU A 111 -14.47 -40.41 10.74
C GLU A 111 -15.44 -39.78 11.76
N HIS A 112 -15.02 -39.68 13.03
CA HIS A 112 -15.78 -38.91 14.02
C HIS A 112 -15.88 -37.42 13.64
N ALA A 113 -14.82 -36.81 13.14
CA ALA A 113 -14.85 -35.41 12.71
C ALA A 113 -15.78 -35.21 11.48
N LYS A 114 -15.77 -36.14 10.52
CA LYS A 114 -16.63 -36.10 9.32
C LYS A 114 -18.12 -36.13 9.67
N ILE A 115 -18.56 -36.99 10.59
CA ILE A 115 -19.98 -37.05 10.98
C ILE A 115 -20.43 -35.77 11.72
N ILE A 116 -19.55 -35.20 12.54
CA ILE A 116 -19.80 -33.91 13.22
C ILE A 116 -19.92 -32.79 12.19
N LEU A 117 -18.96 -32.67 11.25
CA LEU A 117 -19.00 -31.67 10.18
C LEU A 117 -20.23 -31.80 9.29
N THR A 118 -20.60 -33.03 8.94
CA THR A 118 -21.80 -33.31 8.15
C THR A 118 -23.06 -32.79 8.87
N SER A 119 -23.14 -33.01 10.18
CA SER A 119 -24.23 -32.50 11.01
C SER A 119 -24.27 -30.96 11.03
N ILE A 120 -23.11 -30.30 11.16
CA ILE A 120 -22.99 -28.83 11.13
C ILE A 120 -23.43 -28.26 9.77
N ASN A 121 -22.89 -28.78 8.67
CA ASN A 121 -23.22 -28.33 7.31
C ASN A 121 -24.69 -28.53 6.98
N ASN A 122 -25.27 -29.67 7.36
CA ASN A 122 -26.69 -29.95 7.15
C ASN A 122 -27.58 -29.01 7.98
N ALA A 123 -27.21 -28.71 9.22
CA ALA A 123 -27.96 -27.79 10.07
C ALA A 123 -27.92 -26.33 9.56
N ILE A 124 -26.81 -25.93 8.94
CA ILE A 124 -26.64 -24.60 8.31
C ILE A 124 -27.30 -24.55 6.92
N GLY A 125 -27.45 -25.70 6.26
CA GLY A 125 -28.07 -25.82 4.93
C GLY A 125 -27.11 -25.48 3.78
N LYS A 126 -25.81 -25.33 4.05
CA LYS A 126 -24.75 -25.07 3.07
C LYS A 126 -23.51 -25.90 3.40
N GLN A 127 -22.76 -26.31 2.36
CA GLN A 127 -21.47 -27.00 2.51
C GLN A 127 -20.35 -25.98 2.76
N LEU A 128 -20.39 -25.35 3.94
CA LEU A 128 -19.48 -24.25 4.30
C LEU A 128 -18.24 -24.71 5.06
N PHE A 129 -18.34 -25.79 5.84
CA PHE A 129 -17.28 -26.28 6.70
C PHE A 129 -16.61 -27.52 6.13
N LYS A 130 -15.28 -27.59 6.27
CA LYS A 130 -14.43 -28.67 5.72
C LYS A 130 -13.53 -29.27 6.78
N LEU A 131 -13.07 -30.50 6.55
CA LEU A 131 -12.09 -31.14 7.41
C LEU A 131 -10.67 -30.74 6.98
N GLY A 132 -9.90 -30.23 7.94
CA GLY A 132 -8.47 -29.95 7.78
C GLY A 132 -7.61 -31.09 8.33
N GLU A 133 -6.58 -30.73 9.08
CA GLU A 133 -5.69 -31.67 9.75
C GLU A 133 -6.42 -32.42 10.87
N VAL A 134 -6.30 -33.75 10.86
CA VAL A 134 -6.74 -34.61 11.95
C VAL A 134 -5.57 -35.45 12.44
N LYS A 135 -5.33 -35.40 13.74
CA LYS A 135 -4.36 -36.28 14.41
C LYS A 135 -4.75 -37.73 14.11
N GLN A 136 -3.80 -38.48 13.58
CA GLN A 136 -3.98 -39.89 13.34
C GLN A 136 -4.20 -40.64 14.65
N THR A 137 -5.27 -41.43 14.72
CA THR A 137 -5.61 -42.29 15.86
C THR A 137 -6.01 -43.67 15.39
N GLU A 138 -5.91 -44.64 16.30
CA GLU A 138 -6.66 -45.90 16.21
C GLU A 138 -8.17 -45.64 16.31
N ASN A 139 -8.97 -46.72 16.29
CA ASN A 139 -10.41 -46.63 16.50
C ASN A 139 -10.73 -46.13 17.92
N LEU A 140 -11.41 -44.99 17.97
CA LEU A 140 -11.99 -44.40 19.17
C LEU A 140 -13.45 -44.88 19.28
N VAL A 141 -13.90 -45.21 20.49
CA VAL A 141 -15.30 -45.53 20.76
C VAL A 141 -15.94 -44.33 21.45
N ILE A 142 -16.90 -43.68 20.78
CA ILE A 142 -17.64 -42.54 21.32
C ILE A 142 -19.14 -42.80 21.24
N ASP A 143 -19.80 -42.70 22.39
CA ASP A 143 -21.26 -42.78 22.54
C ASP A 143 -21.89 -41.39 22.35
N TYR A 144 -22.57 -41.17 21.23
CA TYR A 144 -23.37 -39.97 21.00
C TYR A 144 -24.80 -40.22 21.46
N LYS A 145 -25.29 -39.44 22.43
CA LYS A 145 -26.63 -39.60 23.03
C LYS A 145 -27.29 -38.25 23.20
N GLY A 146 -27.86 -37.72 22.12
CA GLY A 146 -28.36 -36.33 22.09
C GLY A 146 -27.23 -35.32 22.30
N THR A 147 -26.03 -35.64 21.83
CA THR A 147 -24.81 -34.84 22.03
C THR A 147 -24.78 -33.66 21.06
N TYR A 148 -24.54 -32.45 21.56
CA TYR A 148 -24.32 -31.27 20.71
C TYR A 148 -22.96 -31.32 20.02
N CYS A 149 -22.82 -30.67 18.87
CA CYS A 149 -21.61 -30.71 18.06
C CYS A 149 -20.40 -30.15 18.81
N ASN A 150 -20.56 -29.12 19.66
CA ASN A 150 -19.46 -28.64 20.51
C ASN A 150 -19.00 -29.71 21.52
N ASP A 151 -19.94 -30.37 22.20
CA ASP A 151 -19.63 -31.41 23.19
C ASP A 151 -18.99 -32.63 22.51
N ALA A 152 -19.45 -32.96 21.31
CA ALA A 152 -18.88 -34.02 20.49
C ALA A 152 -17.45 -33.71 20.05
N LEU A 153 -17.14 -32.45 19.68
CA LEU A 153 -15.77 -32.01 19.38
C LEU A 153 -14.89 -32.07 20.63
N ASP A 154 -15.39 -31.67 21.80
CA ASP A 154 -14.70 -31.81 23.08
C ASP A 154 -14.42 -33.28 23.42
N MET A 155 -15.42 -34.16 23.28
CA MET A 155 -15.28 -35.60 23.49
C MET A 155 -14.25 -36.21 22.54
N LEU A 156 -14.29 -35.83 21.25
CA LEU A 156 -13.36 -36.31 20.24
C LEU A 156 -11.93 -35.83 20.51
N ALA A 157 -11.73 -34.53 20.74
CA ALA A 157 -10.42 -33.97 21.05
C ALA A 157 -9.81 -34.61 22.31
N LYS A 158 -10.63 -34.86 23.34
CA LYS A 158 -10.21 -35.56 24.56
C LYS A 158 -9.83 -37.02 24.29
N ALA A 159 -10.63 -37.75 23.51
CA ALA A 159 -10.36 -39.14 23.15
C ALA A 159 -9.10 -39.26 22.26
N ALA A 160 -8.90 -38.33 21.33
CA ALA A 160 -7.72 -38.23 20.48
C ALA A 160 -6.49 -37.63 21.19
N LYS A 161 -6.64 -37.15 22.44
CA LYS A 161 -5.60 -36.46 23.23
C LYS A 161 -4.98 -35.30 22.44
N THR A 162 -5.83 -34.42 21.92
CA THR A 162 -5.44 -33.26 21.12
C THR A 162 -6.47 -32.13 21.30
N GLU A 163 -6.46 -31.17 20.38
CA GLU A 163 -7.36 -30.03 20.39
C GLU A 163 -8.28 -30.07 19.15
N PHE A 164 -9.43 -29.40 19.22
CA PHE A 164 -10.17 -28.97 18.03
C PHE A 164 -10.05 -27.45 17.86
N TRP A 165 -10.06 -26.99 16.61
CA TRP A 165 -10.01 -25.57 16.25
C TRP A 165 -10.45 -25.33 14.81
N PHE A 166 -10.92 -24.12 14.50
CA PHE A 166 -11.32 -23.74 13.15
C PHE A 166 -10.30 -22.78 12.52
N GLU A 167 -9.70 -23.19 11.41
CA GLU A 167 -8.88 -22.31 10.56
C GLU A 167 -9.79 -21.47 9.66
N ASN A 168 -9.56 -20.16 9.61
CA ASN A 168 -10.33 -19.19 8.83
C ASN A 168 -11.86 -19.32 9.03
N GLY A 169 -12.29 -19.71 10.23
CA GLY A 169 -13.69 -19.91 10.60
C GLY A 169 -14.45 -20.98 9.81
N THR A 170 -13.81 -21.80 8.97
CA THR A 170 -14.49 -22.76 8.08
C THR A 170 -13.82 -24.14 8.02
N THR A 171 -12.53 -24.27 8.32
CA THR A 171 -11.81 -25.54 8.26
C THR A 171 -11.62 -26.10 9.67
N LEU A 172 -12.30 -27.20 10.00
CA LEU A 172 -12.17 -27.88 11.29
C LEU A 172 -10.89 -28.73 11.31
N ASN A 173 -10.03 -28.48 12.28
CA ASN A 173 -8.85 -29.29 12.57
C ASN A 173 -9.04 -30.00 13.91
N ILE A 174 -8.65 -31.27 13.98
CA ILE A 174 -8.55 -32.08 15.22
C ILE A 174 -7.06 -32.37 15.45
N SER A 175 -6.32 -31.30 15.75
CA SER A 175 -4.88 -31.32 15.97
C SER A 175 -4.51 -30.23 16.97
N LYS A 176 -3.24 -30.19 17.38
CA LYS A 176 -2.75 -29.08 18.23
C LYS A 176 -2.77 -27.80 17.40
N ALA A 177 -3.50 -26.77 17.83
CA ALA A 177 -3.61 -25.50 17.12
C ALA A 177 -2.28 -24.71 17.19
N GLN A 178 -1.31 -25.06 16.37
CA GLN A 178 0.03 -24.47 16.38
C GLN A 178 0.59 -24.45 14.95
N TYR A 179 0.39 -23.33 14.25
CA TYR A 179 0.67 -23.24 12.82
C TYR A 179 1.20 -21.85 12.41
N GLY A 180 1.65 -21.75 11.16
CA GLY A 180 2.36 -20.62 10.61
C GLY A 180 3.78 -20.43 11.13
N GLU A 181 4.55 -19.60 10.41
CA GLU A 181 5.90 -19.23 10.81
C GLU A 181 5.92 -18.50 12.15
N PRO A 182 6.89 -18.76 13.05
CA PRO A 182 6.96 -18.06 14.33
C PRO A 182 7.09 -16.53 14.17
N LEU A 183 6.14 -15.78 14.71
CA LEU A 183 6.21 -14.33 14.81
C LEU A 183 6.99 -13.93 16.07
N THR A 184 8.00 -13.07 15.92
CA THR A 184 8.79 -12.58 17.06
C THR A 184 8.14 -11.35 17.67
N LEU A 185 7.84 -11.38 18.97
CA LEU A 185 7.23 -10.29 19.72
C LEU A 185 8.04 -9.97 20.98
N GLY A 186 8.21 -8.69 21.27
CA GLY A 186 8.93 -8.18 22.45
C GLY A 186 8.79 -6.66 22.57
N TYR A 187 9.33 -6.07 23.64
CA TYR A 187 9.45 -4.61 23.71
C TYR A 187 10.28 -4.09 22.53
N GLN A 188 9.83 -3.00 21.89
CA GLN A 188 10.37 -2.47 20.61
C GLN A 188 10.24 -3.44 19.42
N LYS A 189 9.49 -4.53 19.58
CA LYS A 189 9.15 -5.53 18.55
C LYS A 189 7.65 -5.86 18.63
N GLY A 190 6.82 -4.83 18.71
CA GLY A 190 5.36 -4.95 18.66
C GLY A 190 4.63 -5.11 19.99
N LEU A 191 5.29 -5.23 21.15
CA LEU A 191 4.62 -5.27 22.46
C LEU A 191 4.71 -3.95 23.22
N VAL A 192 3.62 -3.56 23.86
CA VAL A 192 3.55 -2.44 24.82
C VAL A 192 3.45 -2.91 26.27
N SER A 193 2.98 -4.13 26.50
CA SER A 193 2.85 -4.74 27.83
C SER A 193 3.20 -6.23 27.79
N LEU A 194 3.70 -6.76 28.91
CA LEU A 194 3.88 -8.20 29.11
C LEU A 194 3.66 -8.55 30.58
N SER A 195 2.69 -9.41 30.86
CA SER A 195 2.44 -9.95 32.19
C SER A 195 2.24 -11.47 32.14
N ARG A 196 2.49 -12.14 33.26
CA ARG A 196 2.33 -13.60 33.41
C ARG A 196 1.26 -13.88 34.44
N GLU A 197 0.32 -14.72 34.05
CA GLU A 197 -0.70 -15.30 34.90
C GLU A 197 -0.64 -16.84 34.82
N LYS A 198 -1.48 -17.49 35.63
CA LYS A 198 -1.66 -18.95 35.61
C LYS A 198 -3.00 -19.26 34.94
N ALA A 199 -3.02 -20.21 34.03
CA ALA A 199 -4.23 -20.64 33.35
C ALA A 199 -5.23 -21.23 34.35
N ASP A 200 -6.47 -20.77 34.26
CA ASP A 200 -7.59 -21.29 35.04
C ASP A 200 -7.97 -22.71 34.59
N ASN A 201 -8.35 -23.57 35.54
CA ASN A 201 -8.87 -24.92 35.31
C ASN A 201 -7.96 -25.85 34.45
N VAL A 202 -6.66 -25.56 34.35
CA VAL A 202 -5.68 -26.45 33.71
C VAL A 202 -5.05 -27.34 34.77
N LYS A 203 -5.19 -28.67 34.62
CA LYS A 203 -4.52 -29.65 35.47
C LYS A 203 -3.01 -29.52 35.27
N PHE A 204 -2.31 -29.13 36.32
CA PHE A 204 -0.86 -28.92 36.33
C PHE A 204 -0.23 -29.73 37.46
N TYR A 205 0.92 -30.32 37.18
CA TYR A 205 1.74 -31.02 38.15
C TYR A 205 3.21 -30.87 37.78
N SER A 206 4.08 -30.96 38.77
CA SER A 206 5.54 -30.96 38.60
C SER A 206 6.19 -32.20 39.22
N ARG A 207 5.40 -33.05 39.90
CA ARG A 207 5.82 -34.35 40.44
C ARG A 207 4.77 -35.41 40.15
N LEU A 208 5.13 -36.40 39.34
CA LEU A 208 4.28 -37.55 39.03
C LEU A 208 4.59 -38.71 39.98
N PHE A 209 3.56 -39.27 40.60
CA PHE A 209 3.56 -40.55 41.31
C PHE A 209 2.96 -41.62 40.40
N PRO A 210 3.77 -42.30 39.59
CA PRO A 210 3.30 -43.38 38.74
C PRO A 210 3.14 -44.67 39.56
N ILE A 211 2.03 -45.37 39.37
CA ILE A 211 1.75 -46.62 40.08
C ILE A 211 1.90 -47.81 39.13
N GLY A 212 2.87 -48.67 39.41
CA GLY A 212 3.09 -49.88 38.65
C GLY A 212 2.02 -50.95 38.86
N SER A 213 1.90 -51.84 37.88
CA SER A 213 0.96 -52.96 37.90
C SER A 213 1.28 -53.97 39.01
N THR A 214 0.27 -54.76 39.40
CA THR A 214 0.39 -55.91 40.31
C THR A 214 0.53 -57.24 39.56
N LYS A 215 0.34 -57.25 38.23
CA LYS A 215 0.31 -58.48 37.42
C LYS A 215 1.67 -59.18 37.42
N ASN A 216 1.66 -60.51 37.56
CA ASN A 216 2.86 -61.36 37.55
C ASN A 216 3.93 -61.00 38.61
N ILE A 217 3.50 -60.45 39.75
CA ILE A 217 4.38 -60.08 40.85
C ILE A 217 4.10 -60.96 42.06
N ASP A 218 5.16 -61.55 42.61
CA ASP A 218 5.16 -62.20 43.91
C ASP A 218 5.86 -61.27 44.91
N ARG A 219 5.11 -60.76 45.88
CA ARG A 219 5.62 -59.81 46.89
C ARG A 219 6.81 -60.39 47.66
N ASP A 220 6.77 -61.67 48.00
CA ASP A 220 7.79 -62.29 48.86
C ASP A 220 9.12 -62.50 48.11
N LYS A 221 9.07 -62.51 46.77
CA LYS A 221 10.27 -62.64 45.91
C LYS A 221 10.78 -61.30 45.39
N TYR A 222 9.89 -60.44 44.91
CA TYR A 222 10.27 -59.13 44.37
C TYR A 222 10.48 -58.07 45.46
N GLY A 223 9.92 -58.28 46.67
CA GLY A 223 10.00 -57.35 47.80
C GLY A 223 8.91 -56.26 47.81
N HIS A 224 8.16 -56.13 46.70
CA HIS A 224 7.10 -55.14 46.54
C HIS A 224 5.83 -55.78 45.94
N THR A 225 4.66 -55.22 46.26
CA THR A 225 3.37 -55.69 45.72
C THR A 225 3.07 -55.20 44.31
N ARG A 226 3.85 -54.23 43.82
CA ARG A 226 3.66 -53.55 42.53
C ARG A 226 5.01 -53.32 41.88
N LEU A 227 5.04 -53.25 40.56
CA LEU A 227 6.24 -52.93 39.80
C LEU A 227 6.78 -51.56 40.26
N GLN A 228 8.08 -51.46 40.50
CA GLN A 228 8.73 -50.22 40.92
C GLN A 228 9.40 -49.54 39.73
N LEU A 229 9.67 -48.23 39.86
CA LEU A 229 10.66 -47.61 38.98
C LEU A 229 12.06 -48.16 39.29
N PRO A 230 12.99 -48.12 38.33
CA PRO A 230 14.37 -48.55 38.54
C PRO A 230 14.98 -47.92 39.80
N GLY A 231 15.61 -48.74 40.64
CA GLY A 231 16.18 -48.30 41.91
C GLY A 231 15.17 -47.97 43.02
N GLY A 232 13.88 -48.29 42.84
CA GLY A 232 12.85 -48.08 43.86
C GLY A 232 12.34 -46.64 43.99
N GLN A 233 12.60 -45.80 42.97
CA GLN A 233 12.06 -44.43 42.90
C GLN A 233 10.52 -44.44 43.02
N LYS A 234 9.98 -43.44 43.73
CA LYS A 234 8.54 -43.32 43.99
C LYS A 234 7.84 -42.28 43.13
N TYR A 235 8.61 -41.36 42.58
CA TYR A 235 8.09 -40.26 41.76
C TYR A 235 9.14 -39.81 40.77
N VAL A 236 8.68 -39.08 39.75
CA VAL A 236 9.52 -38.40 38.76
C VAL A 236 9.16 -36.92 38.77
N ASP A 237 10.18 -36.07 38.91
CA ASP A 237 10.03 -34.62 38.92
C ASP A 237 10.18 -34.03 37.52
N LYS A 238 9.40 -32.97 37.26
CA LYS A 238 9.44 -32.17 36.05
C LYS A 238 9.36 -30.70 36.44
N ASP A 239 10.47 -29.98 36.22
CA ASP A 239 10.61 -28.54 36.44
C ASP A 239 10.20 -28.04 37.84
N VAL A 240 10.42 -28.86 38.89
CA VAL A 240 10.09 -28.52 40.29
C VAL A 240 10.84 -27.28 40.79
N ASP A 241 12.05 -27.03 40.30
CA ASP A 241 12.83 -25.83 40.65
C ASP A 241 12.18 -24.54 40.13
N LYS A 242 11.41 -24.64 39.03
CA LYS A 242 10.74 -23.51 38.38
C LYS A 242 9.34 -23.25 38.94
N TYR A 243 8.60 -24.32 39.25
CA TYR A 243 7.17 -24.22 39.60
C TYR A 243 6.85 -24.62 41.05
N GLY A 244 7.83 -25.07 41.83
CA GLY A 244 7.60 -25.75 43.10
C GLY A 244 7.01 -27.14 42.91
N VAL A 245 6.74 -27.86 44.01
CA VAL A 245 6.23 -29.24 43.98
C VAL A 245 4.70 -29.25 43.95
N VAL A 246 4.13 -29.84 42.90
CA VAL A 246 2.69 -30.08 42.73
C VAL A 246 2.50 -31.55 42.32
N HIS A 247 1.79 -32.31 43.15
CA HIS A 247 1.66 -33.76 42.99
C HIS A 247 0.57 -34.16 41.99
N HIS A 248 0.85 -35.19 41.19
CA HIS A 248 -0.16 -35.94 40.44
C HIS A 248 0.05 -37.44 40.64
N PHE A 249 -1.05 -38.16 40.85
CA PHE A 249 -1.11 -39.62 40.92
C PHE A 249 -1.66 -40.17 39.60
N GLU A 250 -1.02 -41.21 39.05
CA GLU A 250 -1.49 -41.91 37.85
C GLU A 250 -1.22 -43.42 37.95
N GLU A 251 -2.24 -44.24 37.67
CA GLU A 251 -2.19 -45.71 37.76
C GLU A 251 -2.68 -46.36 36.46
N ALA A 252 -3.78 -45.87 35.89
CA ALA A 252 -4.44 -46.48 34.75
C ALA A 252 -3.52 -46.51 33.52
N ALA A 253 -2.74 -45.45 33.31
CA ALA A 253 -1.78 -45.37 32.19
C ALA A 253 -0.68 -46.46 32.24
N PHE A 254 -0.44 -47.09 33.39
CA PHE A 254 0.67 -48.01 33.61
C PHE A 254 0.22 -49.43 34.00
N ALA A 255 -1.10 -49.67 34.08
CA ALA A 255 -1.68 -50.94 34.53
C ALA A 255 -1.27 -52.16 33.67
N ASN A 256 -0.98 -51.94 32.39
CA ASN A 256 -0.58 -52.96 31.42
C ASN A 256 0.94 -53.15 31.31
N ILE A 257 1.74 -52.46 32.13
CA ILE A 257 3.19 -52.63 32.20
C ILE A 257 3.52 -53.48 33.41
N TYR A 258 3.98 -54.70 33.13
CA TYR A 258 4.32 -55.70 34.14
C TYR A 258 5.35 -56.69 33.60
N PRO A 259 6.05 -57.43 34.49
CA PRO A 259 6.96 -58.50 34.09
C PRO A 259 6.22 -59.54 33.24
N ARG A 260 6.61 -59.65 31.97
CA ARG A 260 5.98 -60.57 31.01
C ARG A 260 6.93 -61.00 29.91
N ARG A 261 6.60 -62.14 29.31
CA ARG A 261 7.23 -62.66 28.09
C ARG A 261 6.15 -62.81 27.02
N ILE A 262 6.44 -62.32 25.81
CA ILE A 262 5.61 -62.58 24.62
C ILE A 262 6.14 -63.86 23.98
N GLY A 263 5.41 -64.96 24.18
CA GLY A 263 5.71 -66.26 23.60
C GLY A 263 5.20 -66.43 22.18
N THR A 264 5.66 -67.48 21.51
CA THR A 264 5.21 -67.84 20.16
C THR A 264 4.85 -69.32 20.09
N VAL A 265 3.65 -69.61 19.61
CA VAL A 265 3.22 -70.99 19.38
C VAL A 265 4.05 -71.60 18.25
N SER A 266 4.72 -72.70 18.54
CA SER A 266 5.61 -73.42 17.63
C SER A 266 5.04 -74.75 17.14
N ALA A 267 4.11 -75.33 17.89
CA ALA A 267 3.38 -76.54 17.51
C ALA A 267 2.01 -76.56 18.20
N VAL A 268 1.03 -77.16 17.54
CA VAL A 268 -0.33 -77.33 18.06
C VAL A 268 -0.76 -78.78 17.84
N ARG A 269 -1.43 -79.37 18.83
CA ARG A 269 -2.12 -80.67 18.69
C ARG A 269 -3.46 -80.62 19.41
N SER A 270 -4.34 -81.54 19.09
CA SER A 270 -5.63 -81.70 19.76
C SER A 270 -5.90 -83.14 20.15
N GLN A 271 -6.78 -83.36 21.11
CA GLN A 271 -7.24 -84.67 21.55
C GLN A 271 -8.74 -84.62 21.88
N GLU A 272 -9.52 -85.56 21.37
CA GLU A 272 -10.91 -85.71 21.79
C GLU A 272 -11.01 -86.38 23.18
N ARG A 273 -11.88 -85.84 24.02
CA ARG A 273 -12.22 -86.37 25.34
C ARG A 273 -13.73 -86.40 25.51
N THR A 274 -14.20 -87.31 26.34
CA THR A 274 -15.62 -87.39 26.72
C THR A 274 -15.82 -86.62 28.03
N GLY A 275 -16.72 -85.64 28.02
CA GLY A 275 -17.09 -84.85 29.18
C GLY A 275 -17.90 -85.64 30.22
N LYS A 276 -18.13 -85.04 31.39
CA LYS A 276 -18.96 -85.65 32.47
C LYS A 276 -20.42 -85.86 32.07
N ASP A 277 -20.86 -85.20 31.00
CA ASP A 277 -22.18 -85.29 30.37
C ASP A 277 -22.24 -86.32 29.21
N ASN A 278 -21.21 -87.15 29.05
CA ASN A 278 -21.03 -88.11 27.96
C ASN A 278 -20.97 -87.51 26.54
N LYS A 279 -20.77 -86.19 26.39
CA LYS A 279 -20.54 -85.56 25.08
C LYS A 279 -19.05 -85.51 24.73
N PRO A 280 -18.66 -85.74 23.46
CA PRO A 280 -17.28 -85.53 23.03
C PRO A 280 -16.98 -84.02 22.95
N PHE A 281 -15.78 -83.63 23.39
CA PHE A 281 -15.24 -82.28 23.22
C PHE A 281 -13.74 -82.39 22.91
N THR A 282 -13.16 -81.31 22.37
CA THR A 282 -11.76 -81.30 21.94
C THR A 282 -10.91 -80.47 22.90
N ILE A 283 -9.82 -81.05 23.38
CA ILE A 283 -8.79 -80.34 24.14
C ILE A 283 -7.67 -79.96 23.19
N TYR A 284 -7.23 -78.70 23.26
CA TYR A 284 -6.12 -78.17 22.46
C TYR A 284 -4.88 -78.00 23.32
N TYR A 285 -3.74 -78.33 22.71
CA TYR A 285 -2.42 -78.20 23.30
C TYR A 285 -1.51 -77.39 22.38
N PHE A 286 -0.62 -76.60 22.95
CA PHE A 286 0.40 -75.88 22.18
C PHE A 286 1.78 -75.92 22.83
N LYS A 287 2.83 -75.78 22.02
CA LYS A 287 4.22 -75.72 22.47
C LYS A 287 4.87 -74.40 22.10
N ASP A 288 5.82 -73.96 22.92
CA ASP A 288 6.74 -72.86 22.61
C ASP A 288 8.17 -73.38 22.73
N LYS A 289 8.83 -73.56 21.60
CA LYS A 289 10.21 -74.06 21.52
C LYS A 289 11.24 -73.12 22.17
N ASP A 290 10.90 -71.84 22.29
CA ASP A 290 11.77 -70.79 22.80
C ASP A 290 11.46 -70.47 24.29
N LEU A 291 10.59 -71.25 24.93
CA LEU A 291 10.32 -71.14 26.37
C LEU A 291 11.48 -71.75 27.16
N ASN A 292 12.26 -70.90 27.81
CA ASN A 292 13.52 -71.25 28.48
C ASN A 292 13.39 -71.57 29.99
N PHE A 293 12.18 -71.53 30.56
CA PHE A 293 11.92 -71.83 31.97
C PHE A 293 10.71 -72.75 32.13
N ASN A 294 10.58 -73.40 33.29
CA ASN A 294 9.41 -74.22 33.63
C ASN A 294 8.36 -73.37 34.38
N PRO A 295 7.21 -73.01 33.77
CA PRO A 295 6.16 -72.19 34.40
C PRO A 295 5.64 -72.74 35.74
N ASN A 296 5.68 -74.06 35.96
CA ASN A 296 5.21 -74.65 37.21
C ASN A 296 6.04 -74.25 38.43
N GLN A 297 7.32 -73.89 38.25
CA GLN A 297 8.21 -73.41 39.32
C GLN A 297 7.96 -71.95 39.74
N TYR A 298 7.09 -71.26 39.00
CA TYR A 298 6.82 -69.83 39.17
C TYR A 298 5.35 -69.54 39.46
N LYS A 299 4.54 -70.54 39.85
CA LYS A 299 3.15 -70.33 40.25
C LYS A 299 3.06 -69.41 41.47
N ILE A 300 2.09 -68.50 41.45
CA ILE A 300 1.73 -67.66 42.60
C ILE A 300 0.59 -68.36 43.35
N GLY A 301 0.70 -68.49 44.67
CA GLY A 301 -0.29 -69.18 45.49
C GLY A 301 -1.70 -68.58 45.35
N GLY A 302 -2.71 -69.43 45.19
CA GLY A 302 -4.12 -69.02 45.05
C GLY A 302 -4.55 -68.65 43.62
N TYR A 303 -3.63 -68.63 42.65
CA TYR A 303 -3.94 -68.33 41.25
C TYR A 303 -3.76 -69.55 40.32
N VAL A 304 -4.65 -69.64 39.33
CA VAL A 304 -4.52 -70.59 38.20
C VAL A 304 -3.77 -69.90 37.06
N MET A 305 -2.84 -70.61 36.43
CA MET A 305 -2.04 -70.09 35.33
C MET A 305 -2.93 -69.80 34.13
N ARG A 306 -2.68 -68.66 33.49
CA ARG A 306 -3.50 -68.15 32.39
C ARG A 306 -2.64 -67.84 31.18
N VAL A 307 -3.27 -67.91 30.01
CA VAL A 307 -2.71 -67.46 28.75
C VAL A 307 -3.67 -66.51 28.05
N ALA A 308 -3.16 -65.39 27.56
CA ALA A 308 -3.89 -64.48 26.68
C ALA A 308 -3.20 -64.48 25.31
N PHE A 309 -3.94 -64.86 24.26
CA PHE A 309 -3.46 -64.77 22.89
C PHE A 309 -3.45 -63.31 22.43
N GLN A 310 -2.40 -62.92 21.73
CA GLN A 310 -2.21 -61.54 21.28
C GLN A 310 -2.75 -61.37 19.85
N GLU A 311 -2.86 -60.11 19.43
CA GLU A 311 -3.31 -59.71 18.09
C GLU A 311 -2.62 -60.52 16.97
N GLY A 312 -3.39 -60.87 15.94
CA GLY A 312 -2.98 -61.79 14.87
C GLY A 312 -3.36 -63.26 15.10
N SER A 313 -3.80 -63.64 16.32
CA SER A 313 -4.43 -64.93 16.60
C SER A 313 -5.96 -64.82 16.51
N GLU A 314 -6.63 -65.87 16.02
CA GLU A 314 -8.10 -65.99 16.09
C GLU A 314 -8.60 -66.08 17.53
N LEU A 315 -7.72 -66.43 18.48
CA LEU A 315 -8.02 -66.47 19.91
C LEU A 315 -7.76 -65.15 20.62
N ALA A 316 -7.29 -64.11 19.92
CA ALA A 316 -7.15 -62.78 20.48
C ALA A 316 -8.53 -62.23 20.88
N GLY A 317 -8.64 -61.68 22.09
CA GLY A 317 -9.93 -61.21 22.62
C GLY A 317 -10.92 -62.33 22.97
N GLN A 318 -10.52 -63.59 22.95
CA GLN A 318 -11.35 -64.73 23.38
C GLN A 318 -10.97 -65.17 24.79
N GLY A 319 -11.86 -65.90 25.47
CA GLY A 319 -11.61 -66.43 26.81
C GLY A 319 -12.66 -66.03 27.84
N THR A 320 -12.29 -66.09 29.12
CA THR A 320 -13.16 -65.75 30.25
C THR A 320 -12.92 -64.31 30.72
N SER A 321 -13.99 -63.62 31.13
CA SER A 321 -13.94 -62.26 31.73
C SER A 321 -13.52 -61.14 30.75
N GLU A 322 -13.45 -59.91 31.25
CA GLU A 322 -13.06 -58.70 30.50
C GLU A 322 -11.58 -58.68 30.10
N GLU A 323 -10.75 -59.56 30.67
CA GLU A 323 -9.31 -59.66 30.36
C GLU A 323 -8.98 -60.69 29.27
N HIS A 324 -9.98 -61.36 28.68
CA HIS A 324 -9.85 -62.23 27.51
C HIS A 324 -8.68 -63.25 27.59
N TYR A 325 -8.75 -64.16 28.57
CA TYR A 325 -7.73 -65.20 28.79
C TYR A 325 -8.33 -66.62 28.85
N PHE A 326 -7.46 -67.62 28.66
CA PHE A 326 -7.75 -69.03 28.94
C PHE A 326 -6.94 -69.51 30.14
N GLU A 327 -7.52 -70.36 30.97
CA GLU A 327 -6.74 -71.10 31.97
C GLU A 327 -5.93 -72.19 31.28
N VAL A 328 -4.72 -72.45 31.77
CA VAL A 328 -3.81 -73.44 31.17
C VAL A 328 -3.11 -74.30 32.22
N ASN A 329 -2.81 -75.54 31.84
CA ASN A 329 -1.87 -76.40 32.57
C ASN A 329 -0.59 -76.59 31.74
N TYR A 330 0.57 -76.66 32.39
CA TYR A 330 1.84 -76.92 31.70
C TYR A 330 2.41 -78.29 32.07
N ASP A 331 2.72 -79.10 31.07
CA ASP A 331 3.44 -80.37 31.22
C ASP A 331 4.93 -80.14 30.96
N ASP A 332 5.76 -80.30 32.01
CA ASP A 332 7.21 -80.08 31.93
C ASP A 332 7.98 -81.21 31.21
N THR A 333 7.38 -82.40 31.09
CA THR A 333 7.98 -83.53 30.38
C THR A 333 7.70 -83.39 28.88
N ALA A 334 6.46 -83.10 28.51
CA ALA A 334 6.05 -82.92 27.13
C ALA A 334 6.38 -81.51 26.56
N LYS A 335 6.70 -80.55 27.44
CA LYS A 335 6.96 -79.13 27.13
C LYS A 335 5.80 -78.48 26.38
N GLU A 336 4.58 -78.69 26.86
CA GLU A 336 3.35 -78.21 26.23
C GLU A 336 2.34 -77.66 27.22
N PHE A 337 1.55 -76.70 26.76
CA PHE A 337 0.42 -76.15 27.48
C PHE A 337 -0.86 -76.84 27.03
N GLU A 338 -1.67 -77.28 27.98
CA GLU A 338 -3.07 -77.65 27.79
C GLU A 338 -3.95 -76.41 27.99
N ILE A 339 -4.79 -76.08 27.01
CA ILE A 339 -5.78 -75.01 27.13
C ILE A 339 -7.04 -75.59 27.76
N ILE A 340 -7.50 -75.02 28.87
CA ILE A 340 -8.78 -75.38 29.48
C ILE A 340 -9.91 -74.87 28.57
N THR A 341 -10.65 -75.80 27.99
CA THR A 341 -11.78 -75.50 27.10
C THR A 341 -12.89 -74.78 27.86
N ILE A 342 -13.37 -73.67 27.30
CA ILE A 342 -14.56 -72.95 27.77
C ILE A 342 -15.75 -73.26 26.86
N PHE A 343 -16.95 -73.21 27.42
CA PHE A 343 -18.21 -73.44 26.71
C PHE A 343 -19.12 -72.22 26.86
N PRO A 344 -19.06 -71.23 25.94
CA PRO A 344 -19.91 -70.03 26.01
C PRO A 344 -21.41 -70.33 25.96
N ASN A 345 -21.79 -71.44 25.31
CA ASN A 345 -23.15 -71.98 25.28
C ASN A 345 -23.10 -73.50 25.02
N ASP A 346 -24.26 -74.16 25.00
CA ASP A 346 -24.38 -75.62 24.87
C ASP A 346 -23.87 -76.20 23.53
N THR A 347 -23.63 -75.36 22.51
CA THR A 347 -23.25 -75.80 21.16
C THR A 347 -21.85 -75.34 20.73
N MET A 348 -21.20 -74.46 21.50
CA MET A 348 -19.92 -73.87 21.14
C MET A 348 -18.88 -74.14 22.22
N GLN A 349 -17.72 -74.65 21.80
CA GLN A 349 -16.50 -74.72 22.62
C GLN A 349 -15.47 -73.72 22.08
N VAL A 350 -14.69 -73.13 22.99
CA VAL A 350 -13.52 -72.32 22.64
C VAL A 350 -12.34 -72.81 23.49
N PRO A 351 -11.19 -73.19 22.90
CA PRO A 351 -10.91 -73.22 21.46
C PRO A 351 -11.74 -74.27 20.68
N GLY A 352 -12.13 -73.95 19.45
CA GLY A 352 -12.93 -74.80 18.56
C GLY A 352 -13.30 -74.13 17.22
N GLY A 353 -13.57 -74.94 16.19
CA GLY A 353 -13.88 -74.44 14.85
C GLY A 353 -12.72 -73.65 14.24
N VAL A 354 -12.96 -72.37 13.92
CA VAL A 354 -11.93 -71.43 13.43
C VAL A 354 -11.11 -70.80 14.57
N LEU A 355 -11.66 -70.76 15.78
CA LEU A 355 -11.05 -70.18 16.99
C LEU A 355 -10.15 -71.21 17.67
N VAL A 356 -9.03 -71.57 17.04
CA VAL A 356 -8.07 -72.56 17.54
C VAL A 356 -6.67 -71.95 17.57
N PRO A 357 -5.78 -72.40 18.48
CA PRO A 357 -4.40 -71.90 18.45
C PRO A 357 -3.72 -72.35 17.15
N LYS A 358 -2.92 -71.48 16.55
CA LYS A 358 -2.15 -71.74 15.32
C LYS A 358 -0.66 -71.54 15.55
N ILE A 359 0.16 -72.19 14.72
CA ILE A 359 1.61 -71.93 14.71
C ILE A 359 1.85 -70.48 14.28
N GLY A 360 2.69 -69.76 15.04
CA GLY A 360 2.95 -68.34 14.85
C GLY A 360 2.18 -67.44 15.81
N ASP A 361 1.10 -67.93 16.42
CA ASP A 361 0.30 -67.15 17.37
C ASP A 361 1.15 -66.67 18.54
N LYS A 362 1.00 -65.39 18.88
CA LYS A 362 1.67 -64.77 20.02
C LYS A 362 0.81 -64.93 21.26
N TYR A 363 1.45 -65.10 22.41
CA TYR A 363 0.73 -65.27 23.68
C TYR A 363 1.49 -64.68 24.86
N ILE A 364 0.77 -64.33 25.92
CA ILE A 364 1.33 -63.87 27.19
C ILE A 364 0.82 -64.74 28.32
N LEU A 365 1.73 -65.20 29.18
CA LEU A 365 1.35 -65.90 30.41
C LEU A 365 1.04 -64.89 31.52
N SER A 366 0.00 -65.17 32.28
CA SER A 366 -0.33 -64.43 33.49
C SER A 366 -0.61 -65.35 34.67
N HIS A 367 -0.70 -64.77 35.87
CA HIS A 367 -0.94 -65.50 37.13
C HIS A 367 0.21 -66.41 37.58
N LEU A 368 1.41 -66.06 37.15
CA LEU A 368 2.67 -66.65 37.58
C LEU A 368 3.70 -65.52 37.74
N ARG A 369 4.65 -65.66 38.66
CA ARG A 369 5.78 -64.73 38.71
C ARG A 369 6.66 -64.97 37.49
N MET A 370 7.30 -63.95 36.94
CA MET A 370 8.28 -64.18 35.88
C MET A 370 9.65 -64.53 36.50
N PRO A 371 10.58 -65.13 35.73
CA PRO A 371 11.98 -65.18 36.13
C PRO A 371 12.56 -63.79 36.39
N ASP A 372 13.58 -63.73 37.26
CA ASP A 372 14.13 -62.47 37.79
C ASP A 372 14.64 -61.53 36.67
N GLU A 373 15.08 -62.08 35.53
CA GLU A 373 15.53 -61.33 34.35
C GLU A 373 14.46 -60.43 33.71
N TYR A 374 13.16 -60.73 33.91
CA TYR A 374 12.06 -59.95 33.32
C TYR A 374 11.68 -58.71 34.14
N TYR A 375 12.07 -58.65 35.42
CA TYR A 375 11.72 -57.51 36.27
C TYR A 375 12.47 -56.24 35.84
N PRO A 376 13.81 -56.23 35.68
CA PRO A 376 14.52 -55.04 35.20
C PRO A 376 14.05 -54.55 33.82
N LEU A 377 13.65 -55.47 32.94
CA LEU A 377 13.08 -55.12 31.63
C LEU A 377 11.73 -54.39 31.78
N ALA A 378 10.86 -54.89 32.64
CA ALA A 378 9.58 -54.25 32.94
C ALA A 378 9.74 -52.92 33.69
N GLU A 379 10.67 -52.80 34.64
CA GLU A 379 10.97 -51.54 35.32
C GLU A 379 11.49 -50.48 34.33
N LYS A 380 12.32 -50.90 33.37
CA LYS A 380 12.80 -50.02 32.29
C LYS A 380 11.65 -49.58 31.38
N GLU A 381 10.81 -50.50 30.94
CA GLU A 381 9.58 -50.21 30.17
C GLU A 381 8.68 -49.23 30.94
N PHE A 382 8.54 -49.43 32.25
CA PHE A 382 7.75 -48.56 33.12
C PHE A 382 8.34 -47.16 33.22
N LEU A 383 9.65 -47.01 33.41
CA LEU A 383 10.31 -45.69 33.41
C LEU A 383 10.18 -44.99 32.05
N GLU A 384 10.33 -45.72 30.94
CA GLU A 384 10.15 -45.19 29.59
C GLU A 384 8.71 -44.69 29.36
N ALA A 385 7.71 -45.48 29.79
CA ALA A 385 6.31 -45.08 29.73
C ALA A 385 6.01 -43.86 30.63
N VAL A 386 6.61 -43.78 31.82
CA VAL A 386 6.46 -42.63 32.73
C VAL A 386 7.10 -41.37 32.12
N LYS A 387 8.26 -41.48 31.50
CA LYS A 387 8.90 -40.36 30.77
C LYS A 387 8.01 -39.89 29.62
N LYS A 388 7.52 -40.81 28.80
CA LYS A 388 6.59 -40.52 27.70
C LYS A 388 5.29 -39.88 28.21
N PHE A 389 4.73 -40.39 29.30
CA PHE A 389 3.54 -39.80 29.92
C PHE A 389 3.80 -38.37 30.39
N ASN A 390 4.94 -38.09 31.02
CA ASN A 390 5.32 -36.73 31.40
C ASN A 390 5.49 -35.82 30.17
N GLU A 391 6.13 -36.29 29.11
CA GLU A 391 6.27 -35.52 27.86
C GLU A 391 4.93 -35.16 27.21
N GLU A 392 3.95 -36.07 27.26
CA GLU A 392 2.63 -35.89 26.67
C GLU A 392 1.65 -35.09 27.56
N ASN A 393 1.76 -35.18 28.89
CA ASN A 393 0.75 -34.67 29.83
C ASN A 393 1.24 -33.51 30.71
N PHE A 394 2.55 -33.25 30.77
CA PHE A 394 3.05 -32.05 31.44
C PHE A 394 2.79 -30.83 30.55
N ILE A 395 1.91 -29.95 31.00
CA ILE A 395 1.54 -28.74 30.27
C ILE A 395 1.94 -27.54 31.13
N ASP A 396 2.75 -26.64 30.58
CA ASP A 396 3.01 -25.35 31.21
C ASP A 396 1.73 -24.51 31.19
N ASN A 397 1.22 -24.20 32.39
CA ASN A 397 0.01 -23.40 32.58
C ASN A 397 0.27 -21.90 32.65
N SER A 398 1.47 -21.43 32.30
CA SER A 398 1.77 -20.01 32.24
C SER A 398 1.03 -19.36 31.06
N VAL A 399 0.22 -18.35 31.36
CA VAL A 399 -0.44 -17.52 30.35
C VAL A 399 0.25 -16.17 30.33
N TYR A 400 0.78 -15.78 29.18
CA TYR A 400 1.40 -14.48 29.00
C TYR A 400 0.41 -13.55 28.31
N LYS A 401 -0.02 -12.51 29.02
CA LYS A 401 -0.90 -11.48 28.46
C LYS A 401 -0.06 -10.34 27.94
N ALA A 402 -0.33 -9.91 26.72
CA ALA A 402 0.41 -8.86 26.07
C ALA A 402 -0.51 -8.00 25.19
N ASP A 403 -0.36 -6.70 25.30
CA ASP A 403 -0.96 -5.74 24.36
C ASP A 403 0.06 -5.39 23.28
N THR A 404 -0.45 -5.19 22.06
CA THR A 404 0.38 -4.89 20.88
C THR A 404 0.40 -3.41 20.54
N ASP A 405 1.49 -2.96 19.93
CA ASP A 405 1.59 -1.65 19.31
C ASP A 405 0.96 -1.71 17.91
N HIS A 406 -0.18 -1.05 17.72
CA HIS A 406 -0.93 -1.10 16.48
C HIS A 406 -0.13 -0.54 15.28
N VAL A 407 0.73 0.46 15.50
CA VAL A 407 1.57 1.05 14.44
C VAL A 407 2.58 0.02 13.96
N TRP A 408 3.18 -0.72 14.88
CA TRP A 408 4.12 -1.78 14.53
C TRP A 408 3.41 -2.92 13.81
N VAL A 409 2.22 -3.33 14.26
CA VAL A 409 1.41 -4.38 13.61
C VAL A 409 1.08 -4.00 12.17
N GLU A 410 0.69 -2.74 11.91
CA GLU A 410 0.42 -2.23 10.57
C GLU A 410 1.67 -2.16 9.69
N GLN A 411 2.78 -1.63 10.21
CA GLN A 411 4.03 -1.47 9.47
C GLN A 411 4.69 -2.80 9.10
N GLN A 412 4.61 -3.80 9.97
CA GLN A 412 5.20 -5.12 9.75
C GLN A 412 4.22 -6.09 9.08
N HIS A 413 2.97 -5.68 8.84
CA HIS A 413 1.89 -6.56 8.40
C HIS A 413 1.81 -7.82 9.28
N ALA A 414 1.90 -7.62 10.60
CA ALA A 414 2.01 -8.71 11.55
C ALA A 414 0.67 -9.45 11.67
N ASP A 415 0.63 -10.67 11.17
CA ASP A 415 -0.58 -11.50 11.20
C ASP A 415 -0.76 -12.19 12.57
N LEU A 416 -1.88 -11.91 13.21
CA LEU A 416 -2.23 -12.34 14.57
C LEU A 416 -3.55 -13.11 14.55
N PHE A 417 -3.45 -14.43 14.70
CA PHE A 417 -4.56 -15.37 14.72
C PHE A 417 -4.38 -16.44 15.80
N LEU A 418 -5.47 -17.13 16.17
CA LEU A 418 -5.42 -18.22 17.16
C LEU A 418 -4.56 -19.37 16.64
N GLY A 419 -3.62 -19.85 17.46
CA GLY A 419 -2.66 -20.89 17.10
C GLY A 419 -1.37 -20.37 16.45
N ARG A 420 -1.28 -19.07 16.13
CA ARG A 420 -0.05 -18.45 15.61
C ARG A 420 1.12 -18.72 16.56
N ARG A 421 2.20 -19.30 16.04
CA ARG A 421 3.43 -19.53 16.80
C ARG A 421 4.08 -18.18 17.15
N ILE A 422 4.43 -17.99 18.41
CA ILE A 422 5.07 -16.76 18.91
C ILE A 422 6.43 -17.09 19.54
N ARG A 423 7.44 -16.31 19.15
CA ARG A 423 8.71 -16.18 19.88
C ARG A 423 8.67 -14.91 20.72
N LEU A 424 8.41 -15.08 22.01
CA LEU A 424 8.25 -14.00 22.97
C LEU A 424 9.61 -13.65 23.59
N GLU A 425 10.14 -12.46 23.32
CA GLU A 425 11.49 -12.04 23.71
C GLU A 425 11.51 -11.06 24.88
N SER A 426 12.32 -11.39 25.88
CA SER A 426 12.74 -10.50 26.97
C SER A 426 13.89 -11.17 27.71
N ALA A 427 15.06 -10.52 27.70
CA ALA A 427 16.27 -11.06 28.29
C ALA A 427 16.10 -11.36 29.79
N GLU A 428 15.46 -10.46 30.51
CA GLU A 428 15.22 -10.54 31.94
C GLU A 428 14.03 -11.46 32.27
N TYR A 429 12.91 -11.33 31.54
CA TYR A 429 11.68 -12.08 31.85
C TYR A 429 11.80 -13.58 31.57
N PHE A 430 12.65 -13.96 30.62
CA PHE A 430 12.89 -15.35 30.21
C PHE A 430 14.33 -15.81 30.45
N ALA A 431 15.04 -15.20 31.41
CA ALA A 431 16.40 -15.59 31.75
C ALA A 431 16.50 -17.08 32.14
N PRO A 432 17.60 -17.78 31.79
CA PRO A 432 18.78 -17.29 31.06
C PRO A 432 18.64 -17.35 29.52
N VAL A 433 17.56 -17.94 29.00
CA VAL A 433 17.38 -18.18 27.56
C VAL A 433 17.04 -16.89 26.80
N GLY A 434 16.36 -15.95 27.46
CA GLY A 434 16.00 -14.63 26.94
C GLY A 434 14.79 -14.62 26.00
N TYR A 435 14.19 -15.77 25.73
CA TYR A 435 12.95 -15.89 24.98
C TYR A 435 12.15 -17.12 25.38
N ARG A 436 10.87 -17.14 24.99
CA ARG A 436 9.97 -18.29 25.08
C ARG A 436 9.27 -18.54 23.75
N MET A 437 9.23 -19.79 23.29
CA MET A 437 8.34 -20.21 22.21
C MET A 437 6.99 -20.63 22.80
N SER A 438 5.90 -20.17 22.18
CA SER A 438 4.53 -20.53 22.55
C SER A 438 3.60 -20.22 21.37
N ARG A 439 2.29 -20.03 21.61
CA ARG A 439 1.28 -19.68 20.61
C ARG A 439 0.17 -18.81 21.17
N ILE A 440 -0.53 -18.08 20.31
CA ILE A 440 -1.71 -17.30 20.69
C ILE A 440 -2.88 -18.26 20.99
N THR A 441 -3.44 -18.21 22.20
CA THR A 441 -4.60 -19.02 22.61
C THR A 441 -5.87 -18.19 22.81
N ARG A 442 -5.73 -16.87 22.98
CA ARG A 442 -6.83 -15.91 22.99
C ARG A 442 -6.38 -14.63 22.29
N LEU A 443 -7.27 -14.01 21.54
CA LEU A 443 -7.05 -12.68 20.98
C LEU A 443 -8.29 -11.83 21.13
N SER A 444 -8.08 -10.54 21.26
CA SER A 444 -9.13 -9.54 21.33
C SER A 444 -8.70 -8.30 20.57
N ARG A 445 -9.56 -7.76 19.69
CA ARG A 445 -9.27 -6.55 18.92
C ARG A 445 -10.49 -5.66 18.79
N GLN A 446 -10.26 -4.36 18.63
CA GLN A 446 -11.33 -3.39 18.37
C GLN A 446 -11.77 -3.44 16.91
N VAL A 447 -13.00 -3.03 16.62
CA VAL A 447 -13.53 -3.03 15.24
C VAL A 447 -13.10 -1.78 14.47
N ASP A 448 -12.95 -0.64 15.15
CA ASP A 448 -12.52 0.64 14.59
C ASP A 448 -10.99 0.75 14.43
N LEU A 449 -10.22 0.06 15.30
CA LEU A 449 -8.77 -0.12 15.16
C LEU A 449 -8.35 -1.59 15.30
N PRO A 450 -8.55 -2.43 14.27
CA PRO A 450 -8.33 -3.88 14.39
C PRO A 450 -6.86 -4.32 14.49
N SER A 451 -5.92 -3.42 14.21
CA SER A 451 -4.48 -3.60 14.46
C SER A 451 -4.11 -3.49 15.93
N LEU A 452 -4.97 -2.89 16.77
CA LEU A 452 -4.80 -2.88 18.22
C LEU A 452 -5.33 -4.19 18.81
N VAL A 453 -4.41 -5.12 19.06
CA VAL A 453 -4.74 -6.47 19.53
C VAL A 453 -4.18 -6.70 20.94
N SER A 454 -5.02 -7.26 21.81
CA SER A 454 -4.61 -7.85 23.08
C SER A 454 -4.60 -9.37 22.92
N ILE A 455 -3.48 -10.01 23.27
CA ILE A 455 -3.26 -11.45 23.04
C ILE A 455 -2.91 -12.16 24.34
N GLU A 456 -3.37 -13.41 24.46
CA GLU A 456 -2.89 -14.35 25.46
C GLU A 456 -2.10 -15.44 24.77
N ILE A 457 -0.87 -15.66 25.25
CA ILE A 457 0.09 -16.61 24.71
C ILE A 457 0.31 -17.72 25.74
N SER A 458 0.00 -18.96 25.37
CA SER A 458 0.03 -20.11 26.30
C SER A 458 0.21 -21.43 25.55
N ASP A 459 0.86 -22.40 26.21
CA ASP A 459 0.86 -23.79 25.72
C ASP A 459 -0.41 -24.53 26.14
N ALA A 460 -0.96 -24.17 27.30
CA ALA A 460 -2.21 -24.70 27.82
C ALA A 460 -3.43 -24.00 27.21
N VAL A 461 -4.44 -24.79 26.88
CA VAL A 461 -5.79 -24.30 26.58
C VAL A 461 -6.59 -24.26 27.87
N ALA A 462 -6.95 -23.06 28.34
CA ALA A 462 -7.77 -22.90 29.54
C ALA A 462 -9.19 -23.41 29.28
N LYS A 463 -9.68 -24.34 30.12
CA LYS A 463 -11.05 -24.87 30.00
C LYS A 463 -12.03 -23.96 30.76
N GLY A 464 -13.13 -23.58 30.11
CA GLY A 464 -14.21 -22.82 30.76
C GLY A 464 -14.78 -23.56 31.98
N LYS A 465 -15.28 -22.81 32.98
CA LYS A 465 -15.78 -23.35 34.26
C LYS A 465 -16.91 -24.39 34.11
N ILE A 466 -17.65 -24.39 33.00
CA ILE A 466 -18.77 -25.31 32.73
C ILE A 466 -18.26 -26.69 32.27
N ALA A 467 -17.22 -26.75 31.44
CA ALA A 467 -16.59 -28.01 30.99
C ALA A 467 -15.84 -28.77 32.10
N ALA A 468 -15.52 -28.10 33.21
CA ALA A 468 -14.86 -28.71 34.37
C ALA A 468 -15.84 -29.45 35.31
N MET A 469 -17.15 -29.16 35.24
CA MET A 469 -18.16 -29.76 36.12
C MET A 469 -18.82 -31.03 35.56
N GLU A 470 -18.72 -31.28 34.25
CA GLU A 470 -19.26 -32.49 33.59
C GLU A 470 -18.19 -33.59 33.39
N GLY A 471 -17.19 -33.61 34.26
CA GLY A 471 -16.08 -34.57 34.25
C GLY A 471 -16.46 -36.02 34.62
N SER A 472 -17.67 -36.46 34.32
CA SER A 472 -18.11 -37.84 34.44
C SER A 472 -18.53 -38.36 33.07
N ILE A 473 -17.56 -38.82 32.28
CA ILE A 473 -17.83 -39.71 31.15
C ILE A 473 -17.06 -41.00 31.38
N ASN A 474 -17.84 -42.08 31.31
CA ASN A 474 -17.46 -43.47 31.45
C ASN A 474 -16.33 -43.88 30.49
N ASP A 475 -15.63 -44.92 30.91
CA ASP A 475 -14.49 -45.57 30.26
C ASP A 475 -14.57 -45.60 28.72
N VAL A 476 -13.68 -44.84 28.08
CA VAL A 476 -13.38 -44.97 26.65
C VAL A 476 -12.49 -46.21 26.48
N LYS A 477 -13.01 -47.23 25.80
CA LYS A 477 -12.24 -48.43 25.45
C LYS A 477 -11.50 -48.18 24.13
N HIS A 478 -10.18 -48.40 24.13
CA HIS A 478 -9.35 -48.39 22.92
C HIS A 478 -9.40 -49.76 22.24
N TYR A 479 -9.61 -49.78 20.92
CA TYR A 479 -9.41 -50.99 20.10
C TYR A 479 -8.29 -50.71 19.09
N ILE A 480 -7.26 -51.56 19.13
CA ILE A 480 -6.10 -51.47 18.24
C ILE A 480 -6.54 -51.82 16.81
N GLY A 481 -6.19 -50.96 15.85
CA GLY A 481 -6.41 -51.17 14.43
C GLY A 481 -5.45 -50.29 13.62
N GLU A 482 -5.02 -50.77 12.45
CA GLU A 482 -4.05 -50.09 11.61
C GLU A 482 -4.54 -48.71 11.16
N VAL A 483 -3.68 -47.70 11.34
CA VAL A 483 -3.88 -46.31 10.94
C VAL A 483 -3.71 -46.20 9.43
N VAL A 484 -4.79 -45.85 8.72
CA VAL A 484 -4.75 -45.52 7.28
C VAL A 484 -4.48 -44.02 7.12
N ASN A 485 -3.56 -43.66 6.21
CA ASN A 485 -3.31 -42.26 5.85
C ASN A 485 -4.53 -41.68 5.12
N GLU A 486 -5.23 -40.74 5.73
CA GLU A 486 -6.25 -39.94 5.05
C GLU A 486 -5.67 -38.61 4.54
N ILE A 487 -6.14 -38.19 3.37
CA ILE A 487 -5.80 -36.93 2.71
C ILE A 487 -6.79 -35.86 3.22
N PRO A 488 -6.36 -34.62 3.53
CA PRO A 488 -7.27 -33.52 3.89
C PRO A 488 -8.34 -33.25 2.81
N ASP A 489 -9.47 -32.65 3.19
CA ASP A 489 -10.51 -32.31 2.22
C ASP A 489 -10.01 -31.33 1.14
N ILE A 490 -10.48 -31.52 -0.10
CA ILE A 490 -10.06 -30.75 -1.27
C ILE A 490 -10.98 -29.54 -1.49
N ILE A 491 -10.40 -28.34 -1.60
CA ILE A 491 -11.11 -27.11 -2.01
C ILE A 491 -11.38 -27.14 -3.52
N ALA A 492 -12.66 -27.24 -3.88
CA ALA A 492 -13.11 -27.26 -5.27
C ALA A 492 -13.20 -25.86 -5.91
N SER A 493 -13.30 -25.81 -7.24
CA SER A 493 -13.58 -24.55 -7.95
C SER A 493 -15.02 -24.11 -7.73
N GLY A 494 -15.23 -22.94 -7.12
CA GLY A 494 -16.57 -22.44 -6.73
C GLY A 494 -16.95 -22.77 -5.27
N ASP A 495 -16.03 -23.35 -4.50
CA ASP A 495 -16.14 -23.49 -3.06
C ASP A 495 -15.85 -22.14 -2.37
N ASP A 496 -16.63 -21.83 -1.33
CA ASP A 496 -16.52 -20.62 -0.49
C ASP A 496 -15.52 -20.81 0.67
N THR A 497 -14.97 -22.01 0.84
CA THR A 497 -13.93 -22.30 1.83
C THR A 497 -12.68 -21.45 1.54
N LEU A 498 -12.20 -20.72 2.55
CA LEU A 498 -11.00 -19.91 2.43
C LEU A 498 -9.73 -20.78 2.42
N PRO A 499 -8.73 -20.48 1.57
CA PRO A 499 -7.45 -21.18 1.61
C PRO A 499 -6.74 -20.99 2.95
N GLY A 500 -6.19 -22.07 3.49
CA GLY A 500 -5.49 -22.13 4.77
C GLY A 500 -4.30 -23.08 4.69
N GLU A 501 -3.56 -23.25 5.79
CA GLU A 501 -2.35 -24.10 5.79
C GLU A 501 -2.68 -25.59 5.72
N HIS A 502 -3.91 -25.98 6.09
CA HIS A 502 -4.30 -27.38 6.28
C HIS A 502 -5.29 -27.89 5.21
N ASN A 503 -5.52 -27.12 4.15
CA ASN A 503 -6.38 -27.51 3.03
C ASN A 503 -5.62 -27.56 1.70
N VAL A 504 -6.14 -28.32 0.74
CA VAL A 504 -5.51 -28.50 -0.57
C VAL A 504 -6.42 -28.03 -1.70
N PHE A 505 -5.87 -27.25 -2.64
CA PHE A 505 -6.61 -26.87 -3.85
C PHE A 505 -6.80 -28.07 -4.78
N SER A 506 -8.02 -28.22 -5.30
CA SER A 506 -8.24 -29.06 -6.48
C SER A 506 -7.42 -28.53 -7.66
N ALA A 507 -7.02 -29.43 -8.56
CA ALA A 507 -6.28 -29.04 -9.78
C ALA A 507 -6.98 -27.92 -10.56
N LYS A 508 -8.33 -27.91 -10.61
CA LYS A 508 -9.11 -26.84 -11.25
C LYS A 508 -9.09 -25.52 -10.47
N ARG A 509 -9.12 -25.54 -9.13
CA ARG A 509 -9.01 -24.32 -8.31
C ARG A 509 -7.60 -23.73 -8.40
N ALA A 510 -6.57 -24.57 -8.35
CA ALA A 510 -5.17 -24.16 -8.54
C ALA A 510 -4.97 -23.48 -9.91
N LEU A 511 -5.47 -24.09 -11.00
CA LEU A 511 -5.42 -23.48 -12.34
C LEU A 511 -6.20 -22.17 -12.44
N LYS A 512 -7.23 -21.98 -11.60
CA LYS A 512 -7.94 -20.72 -11.49
C LYS A 512 -7.07 -19.70 -10.77
N GLU A 513 -6.61 -19.93 -9.55
CA GLU A 513 -6.01 -18.90 -8.69
C GLU A 513 -4.57 -18.50 -9.06
N PHE A 514 -3.72 -19.43 -9.53
CA PHE A 514 -2.29 -19.16 -9.69
C PHE A 514 -1.92 -18.19 -10.84
N LEU A 515 -2.89 -17.76 -11.66
CA LEU A 515 -2.84 -16.55 -12.51
C LEU A 515 -4.24 -15.91 -12.66
N ASN A 516 -4.98 -15.75 -11.55
CA ASN A 516 -6.25 -14.99 -11.51
C ASN A 516 -6.33 -14.19 -10.20
N LYS A 517 -5.94 -12.92 -10.26
CA LYS A 517 -5.91 -12.03 -9.09
C LYS A 517 -7.26 -11.33 -8.93
N ASN A 518 -8.14 -11.84 -8.06
CA ASN A 518 -9.36 -11.14 -7.64
C ASN A 518 -9.10 -10.07 -6.56
N TYR A 519 -7.85 -9.94 -6.09
CA TYR A 519 -7.37 -8.92 -5.13
C TYR A 519 -6.11 -8.24 -5.67
N PRO A 520 -5.80 -6.99 -5.26
CA PRO A 520 -4.55 -6.32 -5.61
C PRO A 520 -3.33 -7.11 -5.12
N ASP A 521 -2.34 -7.33 -5.98
CA ASP A 521 -1.11 -8.05 -5.66
C ASP A 521 0.06 -7.45 -6.46
N THR A 522 1.24 -7.36 -5.83
CA THR A 522 2.45 -6.69 -6.35
C THR A 522 3.56 -7.72 -6.52
N ALA A 523 4.05 -7.89 -7.75
CA ALA A 523 5.21 -8.74 -8.01
C ALA A 523 6.51 -7.99 -7.68
N GLN A 524 7.38 -8.60 -6.89
CA GLN A 524 8.68 -8.02 -6.52
C GLN A 524 9.77 -8.23 -7.59
N GLU A 525 9.54 -9.13 -8.56
CA GLU A 525 10.49 -9.51 -9.61
C GLU A 525 9.84 -9.51 -11.00
N ILE A 526 10.66 -9.61 -12.06
CA ILE A 526 10.19 -9.55 -13.46
C ILE A 526 9.24 -10.71 -13.78
N ILE A 527 8.03 -10.36 -14.21
CA ILE A 527 7.08 -11.32 -14.81
C ILE A 527 7.16 -11.22 -16.33
N THR A 528 7.47 -12.34 -16.98
CA THR A 528 7.54 -12.44 -18.44
C THR A 528 6.27 -13.09 -19.01
N PHE A 529 5.46 -12.33 -19.76
CA PHE A 529 4.26 -12.84 -20.43
C PHE A 529 4.55 -13.29 -21.88
N LEU A 530 4.89 -14.56 -22.05
CA LEU A 530 5.29 -15.13 -23.36
C LEU A 530 4.22 -15.04 -24.46
N LYS A 531 2.93 -14.92 -24.09
CA LYS A 531 1.80 -14.79 -25.03
C LYS A 531 1.11 -13.43 -24.99
N GLY A 532 1.66 -12.48 -24.22
CA GLY A 532 1.05 -11.17 -24.00
C GLY A 532 0.11 -11.11 -22.79
N VAL A 533 -0.43 -9.91 -22.55
CA VAL A 533 -1.37 -9.56 -21.48
C VAL A 533 -2.57 -8.82 -22.06
N ALA A 534 -3.79 -9.22 -21.70
CA ALA A 534 -5.02 -8.56 -22.13
C ALA A 534 -5.64 -7.75 -21.00
N PHE A 535 -6.16 -6.57 -21.32
CA PHE A 535 -6.91 -5.68 -20.47
C PHE A 535 -8.39 -5.65 -20.91
N LYS A 536 -9.25 -5.03 -20.11
CA LYS A 536 -10.69 -4.89 -20.46
C LYS A 536 -10.86 -4.09 -21.76
N ASN A 537 -11.95 -4.37 -22.48
CA ASN A 537 -12.37 -3.65 -23.69
C ASN A 537 -11.40 -3.71 -24.88
N GLY A 538 -10.70 -4.83 -25.04
CA GLY A 538 -9.87 -5.10 -26.23
C GLY A 538 -8.48 -4.45 -26.23
N ALA A 539 -8.12 -3.74 -25.15
CA ALA A 539 -6.75 -3.29 -24.95
C ALA A 539 -5.87 -4.49 -24.54
N ALA A 540 -4.66 -4.60 -25.08
CA ALA A 540 -3.74 -5.70 -24.81
C ALA A 540 -2.31 -5.37 -25.23
N ILE A 541 -1.33 -6.11 -24.72
CA ILE A 541 0.01 -6.24 -25.30
C ILE A 541 0.13 -7.69 -25.75
N ASP A 542 0.40 -7.97 -27.02
CA ASP A 542 0.52 -9.35 -27.51
C ASP A 542 1.89 -9.98 -27.18
N GLY A 543 2.05 -11.28 -27.48
CA GLY A 543 3.31 -12.01 -27.24
C GLY A 543 4.51 -11.55 -28.07
N THR A 544 4.31 -10.64 -29.03
CA THR A 544 5.37 -10.01 -29.82
C THR A 544 5.68 -8.57 -29.37
N GLY A 545 4.94 -8.06 -28.39
CA GLY A 545 5.12 -6.72 -27.82
C GLY A 545 4.26 -5.63 -28.50
N ASN A 546 3.32 -5.96 -29.38
CA ASN A 546 2.42 -4.95 -29.95
C ASN A 546 1.36 -4.55 -28.92
N ALA A 547 1.22 -3.25 -28.67
CA ALA A 547 0.28 -2.71 -27.70
C ALA A 547 -0.94 -2.07 -28.37
N ILE A 548 -2.14 -2.49 -27.97
CA ILE A 548 -3.41 -1.81 -28.23
C ILE A 548 -3.84 -1.20 -26.91
N LEU A 549 -3.74 0.12 -26.77
CA LEU A 549 -4.03 0.84 -25.52
C LEU A 549 -4.90 2.06 -25.82
N LYS A 550 -5.83 2.37 -24.91
CA LYS A 550 -6.69 3.57 -25.04
C LYS A 550 -5.90 4.86 -24.82
N ALA A 551 -4.91 4.83 -23.93
CA ALA A 551 -3.99 5.92 -23.68
C ALA A 551 -2.64 5.40 -23.13
N ILE A 552 -1.58 6.17 -23.34
CA ILE A 552 -0.26 6.01 -22.73
C ILE A 552 0.15 7.37 -22.18
N GLN A 553 0.46 7.48 -20.89
CA GLN A 553 0.77 8.75 -20.21
C GLN A 553 1.88 8.57 -19.17
N THR A 554 2.73 9.58 -18.98
CA THR A 554 3.72 9.61 -17.90
C THR A 554 3.10 9.98 -16.55
N LEU A 555 3.72 9.57 -15.44
CA LEU A 555 3.31 10.01 -14.10
C LEU A 555 3.40 11.55 -14.01
N GLY A 556 2.32 12.22 -13.62
CA GLY A 556 2.26 13.69 -13.61
C GLY A 556 1.92 14.35 -14.96
N PHE A 557 1.44 13.59 -15.96
CA PHE A 557 0.91 14.16 -17.19
C PHE A 557 -0.30 15.08 -16.89
N GLU A 558 -0.20 16.33 -17.32
CA GLU A 558 -1.29 17.29 -17.31
C GLU A 558 -1.57 17.76 -18.74
N LYS A 559 -2.78 17.46 -19.22
CA LYS A 559 -3.23 17.84 -20.56
C LYS A 559 -3.06 19.34 -20.73
N THR A 560 -2.42 19.77 -21.81
CA THR A 560 -2.07 21.18 -22.15
C THR A 560 -0.96 21.85 -21.34
N ILE A 561 -0.38 21.18 -20.33
CA ILE A 561 0.58 21.78 -19.42
C ILE A 561 1.95 21.10 -19.53
N ASN A 562 2.06 19.81 -19.18
CA ASN A 562 3.35 19.10 -19.10
C ASN A 562 3.24 17.59 -19.37
N GLY A 563 4.31 17.00 -19.93
CA GLY A 563 4.54 15.56 -19.99
C GLY A 563 4.16 14.88 -21.31
N PHE A 564 4.34 13.56 -21.36
CA PHE A 564 4.02 12.75 -22.55
C PHE A 564 2.66 12.06 -22.39
N GLY A 565 1.82 12.18 -23.42
CA GLY A 565 0.52 11.54 -23.49
C GLY A 565 0.07 11.25 -24.92
N VAL A 566 -0.38 10.03 -25.20
CA VAL A 566 -1.12 9.68 -26.43
C VAL A 566 -2.47 9.11 -26.02
N TRP A 567 -3.57 9.61 -26.58
CA TRP A 567 -4.93 9.16 -26.22
C TRP A 567 -5.94 9.33 -27.36
N LEU A 568 -7.10 8.70 -27.23
CA LEU A 568 -8.27 8.94 -28.08
C LEU A 568 -9.29 9.82 -27.35
N ASP A 569 -9.87 10.81 -28.04
CA ASP A 569 -11.02 11.57 -27.52
C ASP A 569 -12.35 10.78 -27.63
N GLU A 570 -13.42 11.37 -27.10
CA GLU A 570 -14.78 10.79 -27.13
C GLU A 570 -15.31 10.55 -28.55
N ASN A 571 -14.74 11.21 -29.56
CA ASN A 571 -15.07 11.06 -30.97
C ASN A 571 -14.11 10.11 -31.73
N GLY A 572 -13.19 9.45 -31.01
CA GLY A 572 -12.24 8.50 -31.58
C GLY A 572 -11.07 9.14 -32.33
N ARG A 573 -10.80 10.43 -32.14
CA ARG A 573 -9.64 11.09 -32.76
C ARG A 573 -8.41 10.89 -31.88
N ALA A 574 -7.28 10.55 -32.50
CA ALA A 574 -6.01 10.38 -31.82
C ALA A 574 -5.34 11.73 -31.54
N HIS A 575 -4.89 11.90 -30.30
CA HIS A 575 -4.13 13.04 -29.82
C HIS A 575 -2.77 12.56 -29.32
N GLY A 576 -1.72 13.34 -29.57
CA GLY A 576 -0.39 13.13 -29.03
C GLY A 576 0.17 14.45 -28.50
N GLN A 577 0.60 14.45 -27.24
CA GLN A 577 1.26 15.57 -26.56
C GLN A 577 2.64 15.10 -26.10
N ILE A 578 3.66 15.88 -26.43
CA ILE A 578 5.06 15.64 -26.06
C ILE A 578 5.79 16.99 -25.98
N ASP A 579 6.71 17.12 -25.02
CA ASP A 579 7.46 18.36 -24.81
C ASP A 579 8.51 18.58 -25.92
N TYR A 580 9.21 17.52 -26.34
CA TYR A 580 10.20 17.54 -27.43
C TYR A 580 10.00 16.37 -28.38
N LEU A 581 9.75 16.65 -29.65
CA LEU A 581 9.67 15.64 -30.71
C LEU A 581 10.94 15.69 -31.58
N GLU A 582 11.88 14.78 -31.34
CA GLU A 582 13.07 14.60 -32.18
C GLU A 582 12.87 13.46 -33.17
N VAL A 583 12.99 13.74 -34.47
CA VAL A 583 12.84 12.74 -35.54
C VAL A 583 14.14 12.68 -36.34
N ILE A 584 14.89 11.60 -36.16
CA ILE A 584 16.18 11.37 -36.84
C ILE A 584 16.00 11.06 -38.35
N GLY A 585 14.78 10.71 -38.77
CA GLY A 585 14.41 10.39 -40.15
C GLY A 585 13.47 11.42 -40.80
N LYS A 586 12.27 10.96 -41.20
CA LYS A 586 11.27 11.78 -41.91
C LYS A 586 9.94 11.79 -41.16
N ALA A 587 9.43 12.97 -40.83
CA ALA A 587 8.04 13.18 -40.39
C ALA A 587 7.17 13.62 -41.57
N ILE A 588 5.94 13.11 -41.68
CA ILE A 588 4.98 13.46 -42.74
C ILE A 588 3.67 13.87 -42.08
N PHE A 589 3.23 15.12 -42.32
CA PHE A 589 1.97 15.65 -41.81
C PHE A 589 1.01 15.88 -42.99
N ARG A 590 -0.27 15.48 -42.85
CA ARG A 590 -1.32 15.80 -43.85
C ARG A 590 -1.75 17.27 -43.77
N SER A 591 -1.81 17.81 -42.55
CA SER A 591 -1.99 19.22 -42.22
C SER A 591 -1.28 19.48 -40.90
N LEU A 592 -0.55 20.59 -40.80
CA LEU A 592 0.17 21.02 -39.61
C LEU A 592 -0.25 22.46 -39.31
N GLN A 593 -1.02 22.64 -38.23
CA GLN A 593 -1.28 23.97 -37.69
C GLN A 593 -0.18 24.27 -36.67
N ILE A 594 0.59 25.32 -36.93
CA ILE A 594 1.61 25.83 -36.03
C ILE A 594 1.03 27.10 -35.39
N ASP A 595 0.66 27.05 -34.12
CA ASP A 595 0.41 28.26 -33.35
C ASP A 595 1.79 28.85 -32.98
N GLU A 596 2.35 29.63 -33.90
CA GLU A 596 3.78 30.01 -33.90
C GLU A 596 4.01 31.44 -33.38
N TYR A 597 4.98 31.60 -32.47
CA TYR A 597 5.92 32.74 -32.54
C TYR A 597 6.89 32.43 -33.68
N LYS A 598 6.65 33.02 -34.85
CA LYS A 598 7.21 32.54 -36.13
C LYS A 598 8.74 32.60 -36.21
N HIS A 599 9.37 31.52 -36.67
CA HIS A 599 10.64 31.59 -37.40
C HIS A 599 10.36 31.47 -38.90
N ILE A 600 10.44 32.59 -39.61
CA ILE A 600 10.07 32.67 -41.03
C ILE A 600 11.33 32.56 -41.88
N GLY A 601 11.44 31.49 -42.66
CA GLY A 601 12.36 31.45 -43.80
C GLY A 601 11.72 32.12 -45.01
N GLY A 602 12.04 33.38 -45.27
CA GLY A 602 11.51 34.21 -46.37
C GLY A 602 11.20 35.65 -45.96
N ASN A 603 10.81 36.48 -46.93
CA ASN A 603 10.39 37.86 -46.67
C ASN A 603 8.88 37.91 -46.39
N ILE A 604 8.45 38.57 -45.30
CA ILE A 604 7.04 38.97 -45.12
C ILE A 604 6.88 40.39 -45.66
N VAL A 605 5.83 40.60 -46.45
CA VAL A 605 5.39 41.94 -46.86
C VAL A 605 4.01 42.19 -46.26
N LEU A 606 3.87 43.23 -45.44
CA LEU A 606 2.60 43.71 -44.89
C LEU A 606 2.18 44.94 -45.69
N SER A 607 1.11 44.80 -46.47
CA SER A 607 0.61 45.80 -47.42
C SER A 607 -0.92 45.83 -47.47
N GLY A 608 -1.48 46.90 -48.06
CA GLY A 608 -2.93 47.11 -48.15
C GLY A 608 -3.71 46.19 -49.11
N ALA A 609 -3.02 45.39 -49.92
CA ALA A 609 -3.62 44.31 -50.71
C ALA A 609 -2.59 43.20 -50.97
N ASN A 610 -3.07 41.97 -51.14
CA ASN A 610 -2.30 40.79 -51.57
C ASN A 610 -3.22 39.77 -52.26
N ALA A 611 -2.67 38.90 -53.10
CA ALA A 611 -3.42 37.79 -53.68
C ALA A 611 -2.50 36.67 -54.18
N ILE A 612 -3.05 35.46 -54.26
CA ILE A 612 -2.44 34.36 -55.03
C ILE A 612 -3.14 34.32 -56.38
N ILE A 613 -2.36 34.33 -57.47
CA ILE A 613 -2.89 34.21 -58.82
C ILE A 613 -3.26 32.74 -59.07
N GLU A 614 -4.54 32.47 -59.32
CA GLU A 614 -5.02 31.13 -59.65
C GLU A 614 -4.81 30.81 -61.13
N LYS A 615 -5.04 31.81 -61.99
CA LYS A 615 -4.99 31.65 -63.46
C LYS A 615 -4.63 32.96 -64.14
N VAL A 616 -3.86 32.87 -65.22
CA VAL A 616 -3.50 34.02 -66.07
C VAL A 616 -4.02 33.83 -67.48
N VAL A 617 -4.64 34.88 -68.03
CA VAL A 617 -5.11 34.97 -69.41
C VAL A 617 -4.49 36.20 -70.08
N PRO A 618 -3.69 36.05 -71.16
CA PRO A 618 -3.20 37.19 -71.91
C PRO A 618 -4.35 38.01 -72.50
N VAL A 619 -4.29 39.33 -72.36
CA VAL A 619 -5.29 40.27 -72.89
C VAL A 619 -4.60 41.42 -73.61
N THR A 620 -5.35 42.21 -74.38
CA THR A 620 -4.79 43.41 -75.03
C THR A 620 -4.30 44.39 -73.94
N GLY A 621 -3.00 44.68 -73.96
CA GLY A 621 -2.37 45.64 -73.02
C GLY A 621 -1.85 45.03 -71.71
N GLY A 622 -2.00 43.71 -71.46
CA GLY A 622 -1.52 43.11 -70.22
C GLY A 622 -1.92 41.65 -70.00
N TRP A 623 -1.96 41.25 -68.74
CA TRP A 623 -2.32 39.90 -68.31
C TRP A 623 -3.46 39.96 -67.29
N LYS A 624 -4.59 39.34 -67.63
CA LYS A 624 -5.74 39.21 -66.72
C LYS A 624 -5.47 38.04 -65.78
N CYS A 625 -5.24 38.36 -64.51
CA CYS A 625 -4.85 37.45 -63.45
C CYS A 625 -6.04 37.23 -62.52
N TYR A 626 -6.62 36.04 -62.56
CA TYR A 626 -7.68 35.62 -61.65
C TYR A 626 -7.09 35.32 -60.27
N LEU A 627 -7.72 35.84 -59.24
CA LEU A 627 -7.27 35.76 -57.86
C LEU A 627 -7.95 34.60 -57.15
N TYR A 628 -7.19 33.86 -56.35
CA TYR A 628 -7.73 32.86 -55.45
C TYR A 628 -8.38 33.55 -54.25
N THR A 629 -9.71 33.72 -54.29
CA THR A 629 -10.46 34.47 -53.26
C THR A 629 -11.39 33.62 -52.41
N ASP A 630 -11.47 32.31 -52.63
CA ASP A 630 -12.39 31.42 -51.93
C ASP A 630 -11.82 29.99 -51.87
N ASP A 631 -11.55 29.49 -50.67
CA ASP A 631 -11.00 28.15 -50.44
C ASP A 631 -12.04 27.10 -50.01
N GLY A 632 -13.32 27.49 -49.98
CA GLY A 632 -14.43 26.66 -49.51
C GLY A 632 -14.75 26.82 -48.02
N ASP A 633 -13.87 27.44 -47.23
CA ASP A 633 -14.09 27.78 -45.82
C ASP A 633 -14.12 29.30 -45.57
N LYS A 634 -13.43 30.10 -46.41
CA LYS A 634 -13.37 31.56 -46.34
C LYS A 634 -13.38 32.20 -47.73
N ALA A 635 -14.20 33.24 -47.90
CA ALA A 635 -14.20 34.10 -49.08
C ALA A 635 -13.68 35.51 -48.73
N ILE A 636 -12.80 36.07 -49.57
CA ILE A 636 -12.19 37.41 -49.40
C ILE A 636 -12.55 38.34 -50.57
N THR A 637 -12.53 39.65 -50.33
CA THR A 637 -12.74 40.68 -51.37
C THR A 637 -11.43 40.99 -52.10
N ASN A 638 -11.55 41.47 -53.35
CA ASN A 638 -10.39 41.92 -54.11
C ASN A 638 -10.10 43.39 -53.75
N ASP A 639 -9.10 43.64 -52.92
CA ASP A 639 -8.84 44.99 -52.38
C ASP A 639 -7.84 45.81 -53.23
N TRP A 640 -7.52 45.37 -54.44
CA TRP A 640 -6.65 46.09 -55.38
C TRP A 640 -7.35 47.30 -56.00
N GLU A 641 -6.58 48.29 -56.43
CA GLU A 641 -7.03 49.47 -57.18
C GLU A 641 -6.20 49.69 -58.45
N ALA A 642 -6.78 50.32 -59.47
CA ALA A 642 -5.99 50.70 -60.66
C ALA A 642 -4.91 51.72 -60.26
N GLY A 643 -3.68 51.52 -60.72
CA GLY A 643 -2.50 52.30 -60.32
C GLY A 643 -1.67 51.65 -59.21
N ASP A 644 -2.21 50.66 -58.50
CA ASP A 644 -1.46 49.87 -57.53
C ASP A 644 -0.28 49.16 -58.17
N GLN A 645 0.85 49.14 -57.48
CA GLN A 645 2.07 48.51 -57.94
C GLN A 645 2.14 47.08 -57.38
N ALA A 646 1.75 46.09 -58.19
CA ALA A 646 1.79 44.68 -57.84
C ALA A 646 3.22 44.14 -57.93
N LEU A 647 3.76 43.67 -56.81
CA LEU A 647 5.08 43.04 -56.71
C LEU A 647 4.91 41.53 -56.52
N CYS A 648 5.53 40.73 -57.39
CA CYS A 648 5.82 39.33 -57.13
C CYS A 648 7.33 39.15 -57.06
N GLN A 649 7.80 38.48 -56.02
CA GLN A 649 9.22 38.13 -55.88
C GLN A 649 9.36 36.81 -55.13
N THR A 650 10.07 35.85 -55.73
CA THR A 650 10.43 34.58 -55.06
C THR A 650 11.95 34.44 -54.95
N PHE A 651 12.40 33.78 -53.87
CA PHE A 651 13.81 33.63 -53.53
C PHE A 651 14.15 32.15 -53.28
N ASN A 652 15.43 31.79 -53.42
CA ASN A 652 15.98 30.49 -53.04
C ASN A 652 15.40 29.26 -53.78
N ILE A 653 14.78 29.43 -54.95
CA ILE A 653 14.39 28.31 -55.82
C ILE A 653 15.59 27.82 -56.62
N LYS A 654 15.96 26.53 -56.45
CA LYS A 654 17.01 25.89 -57.26
C LYS A 654 16.46 25.55 -58.64
N ALA A 655 16.69 26.44 -59.60
CA ALA A 655 16.27 26.27 -60.98
C ALA A 655 16.78 24.92 -61.56
N GLY A 656 15.91 24.19 -62.25
CA GLY A 656 16.26 22.95 -62.96
C GLY A 656 16.09 21.63 -62.17
N VAL A 657 15.56 21.65 -60.94
CA VAL A 657 15.20 20.41 -60.20
C VAL A 657 13.82 19.88 -60.62
N TYR A 658 12.90 20.78 -60.93
CA TYR A 658 11.56 20.46 -61.45
C TYR A 658 11.30 21.34 -62.68
N GLU A 659 10.57 20.80 -63.65
CA GLU A 659 10.26 21.49 -64.92
C GLU A 659 9.45 22.77 -64.64
N ASN A 660 9.87 23.90 -65.22
CA ASN A 660 9.23 25.23 -65.10
C ASN A 660 9.24 25.90 -63.70
N VAL A 661 10.14 25.50 -62.81
CA VAL A 661 10.30 26.08 -61.47
C VAL A 661 11.61 26.88 -61.37
N SER A 662 11.49 28.21 -61.39
CA SER A 662 12.56 29.21 -61.18
C SER A 662 12.05 30.34 -60.28
N ASN A 663 12.97 31.14 -59.73
CA ASN A 663 12.58 32.42 -59.11
C ASN A 663 11.83 33.28 -60.17
N ALA A 664 10.87 34.06 -59.71
CA ALA A 664 10.02 34.96 -60.47
C ALA A 664 10.09 36.35 -59.84
N TYR A 665 10.24 37.39 -60.67
CA TYR A 665 10.21 38.79 -60.26
C TYR A 665 9.43 39.65 -61.26
N TYR A 666 8.43 40.40 -60.77
CA TYR A 666 7.90 41.55 -61.50
C TYR A 666 7.31 42.56 -60.52
N TRP A 667 7.42 43.84 -60.86
CA TRP A 667 6.81 44.94 -60.13
C TRP A 667 6.17 45.90 -61.14
N ARG A 668 4.85 45.82 -61.29
CA ARG A 668 4.09 46.44 -62.39
C ARG A 668 2.79 47.05 -61.89
N CYS A 669 2.27 48.07 -62.57
CA CYS A 669 0.96 48.61 -62.23
C CYS A 669 -0.19 47.64 -62.58
N VAL A 670 -1.19 47.63 -61.71
CA VAL A 670 -2.52 47.10 -61.99
C VAL A 670 -3.28 48.15 -62.81
N SER A 671 -3.76 47.77 -63.99
CA SER A 671 -4.52 48.67 -64.87
C SER A 671 -6.03 48.57 -64.67
N GLU A 672 -6.51 47.42 -64.20
CA GLU A 672 -7.95 47.15 -64.02
C GLU A 672 -8.15 46.14 -62.88
N VAL A 673 -9.27 46.25 -62.17
CA VAL A 673 -9.65 45.39 -61.05
C VAL A 673 -11.10 44.94 -61.20
N GLY A 674 -11.36 43.66 -61.03
CA GLY A 674 -12.69 43.05 -61.01
C GLY A 674 -12.97 42.31 -59.70
N GLN A 675 -14.16 42.51 -59.15
CA GLN A 675 -14.66 41.72 -58.01
C GLN A 675 -15.26 40.39 -58.48
N LYS A 676 -15.34 39.40 -57.57
CA LYS A 676 -16.02 38.13 -57.86
C LYS A 676 -17.52 38.37 -58.11
N THR A 677 -18.02 37.81 -59.21
CA THR A 677 -19.45 37.82 -59.59
C THR A 677 -19.95 36.39 -59.80
N ALA A 678 -21.25 36.20 -60.05
CA ALA A 678 -21.80 34.87 -60.31
C ALA A 678 -21.25 34.19 -61.58
N SER A 679 -20.68 34.94 -62.52
CA SER A 679 -20.19 34.45 -63.81
C SER A 679 -18.69 34.60 -64.02
N GLU A 680 -17.98 35.27 -63.10
CA GLU A 680 -16.56 35.56 -63.24
C GLU A 680 -15.89 35.70 -61.88
N ASP A 681 -14.76 35.01 -61.69
CA ASP A 681 -13.92 35.13 -60.49
C ASP A 681 -13.23 36.49 -60.41
N ALA A 682 -12.87 36.92 -59.21
CA ALA A 682 -12.16 38.18 -59.01
C ALA A 682 -10.83 38.20 -59.78
N TYR A 683 -10.46 39.34 -60.35
CA TYR A 683 -9.24 39.46 -61.14
C TYR A 683 -8.60 40.84 -61.03
N ILE A 684 -7.32 40.91 -61.39
CA ILE A 684 -6.61 42.15 -61.71
C ILE A 684 -5.99 42.02 -63.11
N ILE A 685 -5.86 43.13 -63.84
CA ILE A 685 -5.05 43.17 -65.06
C ILE A 685 -3.72 43.84 -64.72
N ILE A 686 -2.63 43.10 -64.85
CA ILE A 686 -1.28 43.63 -64.71
C ILE A 686 -0.81 44.14 -66.08
N THR A 687 -0.37 45.40 -66.15
CA THR A 687 -0.05 46.06 -67.42
C THR A 687 1.23 45.53 -68.08
N ALA A 688 1.19 45.40 -69.41
CA ALA A 688 2.37 45.15 -70.23
C ALA A 688 3.09 46.45 -70.65
N ASP A 689 2.54 47.63 -70.32
CA ASP A 689 3.17 48.93 -70.63
C ASP A 689 4.47 49.13 -69.85
N ASP A 690 5.57 49.32 -70.59
CA ASP A 690 6.91 49.49 -70.06
C ASP A 690 7.13 50.80 -69.31
N ASN A 691 6.18 51.74 -69.37
CA ASN A 691 6.22 52.97 -68.56
C ASN A 691 5.83 52.74 -67.10
N TYR A 692 5.06 51.67 -66.80
CA TYR A 692 4.49 51.42 -65.48
C TYR A 692 5.01 50.13 -64.85
N ARG A 693 6.33 49.98 -64.83
CA ARG A 693 7.04 48.87 -64.19
C ARG A 693 8.37 49.28 -63.60
N ASP A 694 8.91 48.47 -62.71
CA ASP A 694 10.31 48.55 -62.33
C ASP A 694 11.22 48.36 -63.55
N LYS A 695 12.12 49.32 -63.76
CA LYS A 695 13.10 49.33 -64.86
C LYS A 695 14.48 48.89 -64.39
N SER A 696 14.69 48.70 -63.09
CA SER A 696 15.98 48.29 -62.53
C SER A 696 16.26 46.80 -62.74
N VAL A 697 15.21 45.98 -62.85
CA VAL A 697 15.32 44.53 -63.10
C VAL A 697 14.42 44.09 -64.27
N GLN A 698 14.82 43.02 -64.96
CA GLN A 698 13.95 42.37 -65.94
C GLN A 698 12.73 41.77 -65.25
N ASN A 699 11.53 42.14 -65.71
CA ASN A 699 10.27 41.67 -65.14
C ASN A 699 9.78 40.44 -65.90
N ASP A 700 9.43 39.39 -65.17
CA ASP A 700 8.80 38.17 -65.66
C ASP A 700 7.31 38.39 -66.02
N ILE A 701 6.72 37.39 -66.67
CA ILE A 701 5.29 37.33 -66.98
C ILE A 701 4.56 36.68 -65.80
N PRO A 702 3.43 37.24 -65.33
CA PRO A 702 2.61 36.62 -64.28
C PRO A 702 2.17 35.21 -64.67
N LYS A 703 2.18 34.27 -63.71
CA LYS A 703 1.72 32.88 -63.88
C LYS A 703 0.86 32.42 -62.70
N ALA A 704 0.17 31.31 -62.89
CA ALA A 704 -0.58 30.66 -61.81
C ALA A 704 0.36 30.22 -60.67
N GLY A 705 -0.07 30.45 -59.43
CA GLY A 705 0.69 30.22 -58.21
C GLY A 705 1.54 31.41 -57.75
N ASP A 706 1.65 32.48 -58.54
CA ASP A 706 2.39 33.68 -58.12
C ASP A 706 1.68 34.36 -56.95
N ASN A 707 2.45 34.68 -55.91
CA ASN A 707 1.99 35.48 -54.78
C ASN A 707 2.34 36.94 -55.05
N VAL A 708 1.32 37.78 -55.20
CA VAL A 708 1.45 39.21 -55.48
C VAL A 708 1.04 40.04 -54.26
N VAL A 709 1.83 41.07 -53.97
CA VAL A 709 1.59 42.00 -52.86
C VAL A 709 1.60 43.44 -53.37
N LEU A 710 0.75 44.27 -52.78
CA LEU A 710 0.76 45.71 -53.03
C LEU A 710 2.06 46.31 -52.50
N CYS A 711 2.88 46.85 -53.39
CA CYS A 711 4.11 47.52 -53.01
C CYS A 711 4.11 48.91 -53.62
N GLY A 712 3.28 49.81 -53.13
CA GLY A 712 3.18 51.19 -53.61
C GLY A 712 2.03 51.45 -54.59
N HIS A 713 1.81 52.72 -54.91
CA HIS A 713 0.79 53.19 -55.84
C HIS A 713 1.40 54.23 -56.77
N ASN A 714 1.21 54.13 -58.07
CA ASN A 714 1.99 54.90 -59.03
C ASN A 714 1.37 56.27 -59.36
N THR A 715 2.07 57.35 -59.02
CA THR A 715 1.56 58.72 -59.28
C THR A 715 1.58 59.10 -60.75
N LEU A 716 2.46 58.52 -61.58
CA LEU A 716 2.44 58.76 -63.02
C LEU A 716 1.21 58.12 -63.67
N TRP A 717 0.79 56.96 -63.17
CA TRP A 717 -0.46 56.32 -63.56
C TRP A 717 -1.64 57.22 -63.24
N ASP A 718 -1.71 57.75 -62.01
CA ASP A 718 -2.76 58.69 -61.60
C ASP A 718 -2.83 59.90 -62.53
N ILE A 719 -1.68 60.55 -62.80
CA ILE A 719 -1.60 61.72 -63.69
C ILE A 719 -2.09 61.37 -65.11
N ALA A 720 -1.67 60.24 -65.65
CA ALA A 720 -2.06 59.80 -66.99
C ALA A 720 -3.56 59.47 -67.10
N HIS A 721 -4.21 59.11 -66.00
CA HIS A 721 -5.62 58.73 -65.93
C HIS A 721 -6.51 59.79 -65.24
N GLY A 722 -5.98 60.99 -64.98
CA GLY A 722 -6.74 62.12 -64.44
C GLY A 722 -7.12 61.98 -62.95
N VAL A 723 -6.42 61.15 -62.19
CA VAL A 723 -6.59 60.97 -60.74
C VAL A 723 -5.66 61.92 -59.97
N GLU A 724 -6.12 62.47 -58.84
CA GLU A 724 -5.29 63.34 -58.00
C GLU A 724 -4.14 62.53 -57.37
N PRO A 725 -2.85 62.88 -57.60
CA PRO A 725 -1.70 62.05 -57.17
C PRO A 725 -1.56 61.84 -55.65
N THR A 726 -2.37 62.55 -54.86
CA THR A 726 -2.37 62.45 -53.39
C THR A 726 -3.48 61.56 -52.83
N LEU A 727 -4.44 61.16 -53.66
CA LEU A 727 -5.63 60.40 -53.25
C LEU A 727 -5.24 59.03 -52.63
N HIS A 728 -4.36 58.30 -53.31
CA HIS A 728 -3.95 56.95 -52.92
C HIS A 728 -2.64 56.91 -52.10
N ARG A 729 -2.27 58.01 -51.42
CA ARG A 729 -1.07 58.05 -50.55
C ARG A 729 -1.06 56.97 -49.46
N HIS A 730 -2.23 56.57 -48.99
CA HIS A 730 -2.39 55.51 -47.99
C HIS A 730 -2.03 54.11 -48.54
N ARG A 731 -1.88 53.95 -49.86
CA ARG A 731 -1.44 52.74 -50.56
C ARG A 731 0.06 52.76 -50.92
N MET A 732 0.75 53.86 -50.62
CA MET A 732 2.19 54.07 -50.91
C MET A 732 3.10 53.67 -49.73
N ASN A 733 2.66 52.76 -48.86
CA ASN A 733 3.44 52.29 -47.72
C ASN A 733 3.51 50.77 -47.70
N VAL A 734 4.62 50.24 -47.18
CA VAL A 734 4.82 48.80 -47.04
C VAL A 734 5.75 48.53 -45.87
N THR A 735 5.48 47.46 -45.11
CA THR A 735 6.44 46.92 -44.14
C THR A 735 7.00 45.62 -44.69
N MET A 736 8.32 45.52 -44.78
CA MET A 736 9.03 44.34 -45.24
C MET A 736 9.84 43.76 -44.09
N ILE A 737 9.61 42.49 -43.78
CA ILE A 737 10.48 41.71 -42.88
C ILE A 737 11.26 40.79 -43.80
N THR A 738 12.56 41.01 -43.97
CA THR A 738 13.37 40.16 -44.86
C THR A 738 14.21 39.18 -44.06
N THR A 739 14.50 38.01 -44.62
CA THR A 739 15.46 37.06 -44.04
C THR A 739 16.43 36.60 -45.11
N SER A 740 17.62 37.20 -45.12
CA SER A 740 18.71 36.79 -46.01
C SER A 740 19.81 36.07 -45.23
N LYS A 741 20.45 35.07 -45.87
CA LYS A 741 21.60 34.36 -45.29
C LYS A 741 22.85 35.25 -45.16
N GLU A 742 22.91 36.34 -45.92
CA GLU A 742 24.10 37.18 -46.05
C GLU A 742 24.07 38.41 -45.14
N GLU A 743 22.90 39.03 -44.94
CA GLU A 743 22.75 40.28 -44.15
C GLU A 743 22.01 40.06 -42.80
N GLY A 744 21.45 38.86 -42.58
CA GLY A 744 20.57 38.57 -41.46
C GLY A 744 19.14 39.06 -41.69
N GLY A 745 18.27 38.88 -40.70
CA GLY A 745 16.89 39.36 -40.79
C GLY A 745 16.81 40.88 -40.69
N THR A 746 16.05 41.54 -41.57
CA THR A 746 15.72 42.98 -41.46
C THR A 746 14.24 43.21 -41.27
N ILE A 747 13.86 44.31 -40.62
CA ILE A 747 12.49 44.86 -40.63
C ILE A 747 12.57 46.28 -41.15
N GLU A 748 11.93 46.56 -42.27
CA GLU A 748 11.96 47.84 -42.96
C GLU A 748 10.55 48.37 -43.17
N VAL A 749 10.30 49.62 -42.81
CA VAL A 749 9.02 50.30 -43.07
C VAL A 749 9.29 51.42 -44.06
N TYR A 750 8.65 51.35 -45.22
CA TYR A 750 8.76 52.35 -46.27
C TYR A 750 7.46 53.15 -46.41
N ARG A 751 7.59 54.43 -46.76
CA ARG A 751 6.47 55.33 -47.07
C ARG A 751 6.75 56.11 -48.33
N ASN A 752 5.71 56.53 -49.06
CA ASN A 752 5.83 57.31 -50.29
C ASN A 752 6.48 56.53 -51.45
N ILE A 753 6.11 55.25 -51.60
CA ILE A 753 6.51 54.41 -52.75
C ILE A 753 5.60 54.73 -53.94
N HIS A 754 6.04 55.67 -54.79
CA HIS A 754 5.26 56.14 -55.94
C HIS A 754 5.86 55.81 -57.31
N ASP A 755 7.06 55.25 -57.36
CA ASP A 755 7.88 55.11 -58.55
C ASP A 755 8.72 53.81 -58.59
N PHE A 756 8.18 52.70 -58.06
CA PHE A 756 8.84 51.38 -58.05
C PHE A 756 10.24 51.39 -57.40
N SER A 757 10.42 52.17 -56.33
CA SER A 757 11.70 52.30 -55.65
C SER A 757 11.59 52.10 -54.14
N LEU A 758 12.47 51.25 -53.60
CA LEU A 758 12.69 51.06 -52.15
C LEU A 758 14.14 51.44 -51.83
N ASN A 759 14.35 52.51 -51.07
CA ASN A 759 15.67 53.01 -50.74
C ASN A 759 15.71 53.74 -49.39
N LYS A 760 16.90 54.17 -48.95
CA LYS A 760 17.06 54.88 -47.66
C LYS A 760 16.28 56.19 -47.58
N GLY A 761 15.95 56.82 -48.70
CA GLY A 761 15.20 58.07 -48.76
C GLY A 761 13.71 57.89 -48.43
N ASN A 762 13.17 56.68 -48.58
CA ASN A 762 11.76 56.39 -48.28
C ASN A 762 11.56 55.37 -47.14
N ALA A 763 12.63 54.86 -46.53
CA ALA A 763 12.62 54.06 -45.31
C ALA A 763 12.50 54.95 -44.05
N ILE A 764 11.50 54.69 -43.19
CA ILE A 764 11.28 55.42 -41.93
C ILE A 764 11.69 54.63 -40.69
N PHE A 765 11.77 53.30 -40.81
CA PHE A 765 12.23 52.37 -39.79
C PHE A 765 13.05 51.27 -40.47
N HIS A 766 14.21 50.96 -39.93
CA HIS A 766 15.07 49.86 -40.38
C HIS A 766 15.71 49.20 -39.16
N LEU A 767 15.36 47.95 -38.89
CA LEU A 767 15.99 47.11 -37.88
C LEU A 767 16.78 46.03 -38.60
N SER A 768 18.07 45.92 -38.27
CA SER A 768 18.95 44.85 -38.76
C SER A 768 19.85 44.34 -37.64
N SER A 769 20.66 43.33 -37.94
CA SER A 769 21.66 42.77 -37.02
C SER A 769 22.74 43.78 -36.59
N ASP A 770 23.02 44.79 -37.41
CA ASP A 770 24.02 45.83 -37.16
C ASP A 770 23.45 46.96 -36.28
N LYS A 771 22.26 47.47 -36.62
CA LYS A 771 21.68 48.64 -35.94
C LYS A 771 20.17 48.77 -36.14
N ILE A 772 19.55 49.49 -35.20
CA ILE A 772 18.21 50.04 -35.37
C ILE A 772 18.35 51.49 -35.82
N TYR A 773 17.80 51.80 -37.00
CA TYR A 773 17.67 53.14 -37.54
C TYR A 773 16.20 53.56 -37.54
N MET A 774 15.90 54.69 -36.90
CA MET A 774 14.56 55.27 -36.87
C MET A 774 14.66 56.74 -37.24
N ASN A 775 13.82 57.19 -38.17
CA ASN A 775 13.77 58.61 -38.51
C ASN A 775 12.97 59.37 -37.44
N SER A 776 13.66 60.21 -36.65
CA SER A 776 13.05 60.92 -35.52
C SER A 776 11.93 61.88 -35.90
N ARG A 777 11.85 62.32 -37.16
CA ARG A 777 10.73 63.13 -37.66
C ARG A 777 9.41 62.34 -37.74
N HIS A 778 9.48 61.02 -37.87
CA HIS A 778 8.34 60.15 -38.11
C HIS A 778 7.98 59.27 -36.91
N PHE A 779 8.60 59.52 -35.75
CA PHE A 779 8.42 58.75 -34.52
C PHE A 779 8.16 59.69 -33.32
N GLU A 780 7.09 59.43 -32.56
CA GLU A 780 6.73 60.18 -31.35
C GLU A 780 6.69 59.22 -30.14
N TRP A 781 7.19 59.66 -28.98
CA TRP A 781 7.01 58.94 -27.72
C TRP A 781 5.68 59.35 -27.09
N VAL A 782 4.90 58.38 -26.60
CA VAL A 782 3.65 58.62 -25.90
C VAL A 782 3.74 57.94 -24.53
N SER A 783 3.51 58.71 -23.48
CA SER A 783 3.43 58.24 -22.09
C SER A 783 2.20 57.33 -21.91
N SER A 784 2.18 56.52 -20.85
CA SER A 784 1.06 55.60 -20.57
C SER A 784 -0.29 56.30 -20.35
N ASP A 785 -0.27 57.61 -20.06
CA ASP A 785 -1.45 58.48 -19.95
C ASP A 785 -1.90 59.08 -21.30
N GLY A 786 -1.21 58.75 -22.40
CA GLY A 786 -1.49 59.30 -23.72
C GLY A 786 -0.82 60.64 -24.00
N GLU A 787 -0.07 61.23 -23.05
CA GLU A 787 0.65 62.47 -23.29
C GLU A 787 1.86 62.26 -24.20
N ARG A 788 2.06 63.18 -25.15
CA ARG A 788 3.23 63.15 -26.04
C ARG A 788 4.47 63.55 -25.26
N ILE A 789 5.46 62.67 -25.22
CA ILE A 789 6.76 62.94 -24.60
C ILE A 789 7.70 63.52 -25.66
N PRO A 790 8.27 64.71 -25.43
CA PRO A 790 9.32 65.27 -26.28
C PRO A 790 10.52 64.32 -26.42
N ASN A 791 10.91 63.98 -27.65
CA ASN A 791 12.12 63.20 -27.91
C ASN A 791 13.36 64.10 -27.82
N VAL A 792 13.99 64.17 -26.66
CA VAL A 792 15.17 65.03 -26.43
C VAL A 792 16.43 64.37 -26.99
N LEU A 793 16.93 64.87 -28.12
CA LEU A 793 18.09 64.31 -28.81
C LEU A 793 19.34 65.16 -28.55
N TYR A 794 20.31 64.64 -27.80
CA TYR A 794 21.57 65.34 -27.61
C TYR A 794 22.42 65.32 -28.90
N ARG A 795 22.73 66.49 -29.43
CA ARG A 795 23.42 66.69 -30.70
C ARG A 795 24.90 67.07 -30.54
N GLY A 796 25.38 67.21 -29.31
CA GLY A 796 26.75 67.62 -29.01
C GLY A 796 26.86 69.11 -28.68
N ASP A 797 28.03 69.69 -28.97
CA ASP A 797 28.32 71.10 -28.68
C ASP A 797 27.60 72.03 -29.66
N TRP A 798 26.90 73.03 -29.14
CA TRP A 798 26.37 74.09 -30.00
C TRP A 798 27.51 74.99 -30.47
N VAL A 799 27.53 75.31 -31.76
CA VAL A 799 28.48 76.26 -32.36
C VAL A 799 27.72 77.33 -33.15
N PRO A 800 28.28 78.55 -33.29
CA PRO A 800 27.66 79.60 -34.09
C PRO A 800 27.36 79.13 -35.52
N GLY A 801 26.10 79.25 -35.95
CA GLY A 801 25.62 78.77 -37.26
C GLY A 801 24.82 77.46 -37.21
N THR A 802 24.78 76.78 -36.07
CA THR A 802 23.89 75.62 -35.87
C THR A 802 22.42 76.04 -35.93
N VAL A 803 21.63 75.34 -36.74
CA VAL A 803 20.16 75.45 -36.78
C VAL A 803 19.56 74.21 -36.13
N ALA A 804 19.05 74.36 -34.90
CA ALA A 804 18.52 73.28 -34.10
C ALA A 804 17.04 72.98 -34.44
N THR A 805 16.69 71.71 -34.50
CA THR A 805 15.31 71.23 -34.63
C THR A 805 14.64 71.19 -33.25
N LYS A 806 13.30 71.21 -33.19
CA LYS A 806 12.57 71.14 -31.93
C LYS A 806 12.98 69.88 -31.16
N TYR A 807 13.23 70.05 -29.87
CA TYR A 807 13.69 69.03 -28.92
C TYR A 807 15.11 68.48 -29.16
N GLU A 808 15.92 69.11 -29.99
CA GLU A 808 17.36 68.85 -29.97
C GLU A 808 18.03 69.56 -28.77
N ALA A 809 18.81 68.79 -28.02
CA ALA A 809 19.62 69.27 -26.91
C ALA A 809 21.07 69.50 -27.35
N TRP A 810 21.63 70.62 -26.95
CA TRP A 810 23.00 71.01 -27.28
C TRP A 810 23.73 71.49 -26.04
N TYR A 811 25.01 71.16 -25.92
CA TYR A 811 25.85 71.65 -24.83
C TYR A 811 26.43 73.01 -25.18
N TYR A 812 26.30 73.96 -24.25
CA TYR A 812 26.87 75.28 -24.39
C TYR A 812 27.05 75.93 -23.02
N ALA A 813 28.21 76.56 -22.80
CA ALA A 813 28.53 77.35 -21.61
C ALA A 813 28.28 76.63 -20.27
N GLY A 814 28.68 75.36 -20.14
CA GLY A 814 28.60 74.63 -18.87
C GLY A 814 27.22 74.00 -18.57
N GLY A 815 26.26 74.12 -19.49
CA GLY A 815 24.93 73.54 -19.39
C GLY A 815 24.47 72.88 -20.68
N THR A 816 23.45 72.02 -20.57
CA THR A 816 22.76 71.45 -21.73
C THR A 816 21.48 72.23 -21.99
N TRP A 817 21.23 72.62 -23.24
CA TRP A 817 20.14 73.48 -23.69
C TRP A 817 19.28 72.79 -24.73
N LEU A 818 17.97 72.82 -24.53
CA LEU A 818 16.98 72.18 -25.38
C LEU A 818 16.28 73.21 -26.28
N SER A 819 16.25 72.99 -27.59
CA SER A 819 15.46 73.83 -28.51
C SER A 819 13.97 73.52 -28.38
N LEU A 820 13.12 74.54 -28.31
CA LEU A 820 11.66 74.39 -28.19
C LEU A 820 10.90 74.57 -29.51
N VAL A 821 11.60 74.91 -30.59
CA VAL A 821 11.04 75.14 -31.93
C VAL A 821 11.91 74.53 -33.02
N ASP A 822 11.31 74.28 -34.19
CA ASP A 822 12.05 73.88 -35.38
C ASP A 822 12.77 75.06 -36.00
N ASN A 823 13.89 74.80 -36.67
CA ASN A 823 14.72 75.79 -37.34
C ASN A 823 15.26 76.91 -36.41
N ASN A 824 15.61 76.56 -35.17
CA ASN A 824 16.13 77.50 -34.17
C ASN A 824 17.61 77.83 -34.42
N ALA A 825 17.90 79.04 -34.88
CA ALA A 825 19.25 79.54 -35.12
C ALA A 825 19.79 80.45 -33.99
N ASP A 826 19.04 80.64 -32.90
CA ASP A 826 19.44 81.52 -31.80
C ASP A 826 20.56 80.89 -30.94
N GLU A 827 21.39 81.71 -30.30
CA GLU A 827 22.39 81.24 -29.33
C GLU A 827 21.75 80.69 -28.03
N PRO A 828 22.15 79.52 -27.50
CA PRO A 828 21.60 78.96 -26.27
C PRO A 828 21.92 79.81 -25.05
N THR A 829 20.90 80.47 -24.51
CA THR A 829 21.01 81.30 -23.31
C THR A 829 19.74 81.24 -22.49
N GLY A 830 19.83 81.55 -21.19
CA GLY A 830 18.65 81.61 -20.30
C GLY A 830 17.67 82.75 -20.62
N LEU A 831 18.05 83.64 -21.53
CA LEU A 831 17.23 84.78 -21.97
C LEU A 831 16.42 84.48 -23.24
N SER A 832 16.81 83.48 -24.05
CA SER A 832 16.07 83.11 -25.26
C SER A 832 14.86 82.25 -24.91
N SER A 833 13.66 82.66 -25.33
CA SER A 833 12.44 81.87 -25.17
C SER A 833 12.39 80.62 -26.05
N LYS A 834 13.30 80.50 -27.03
CA LYS A 834 13.41 79.33 -27.90
C LYS A 834 14.28 78.23 -27.30
N TRP A 835 15.02 78.53 -26.23
CA TRP A 835 15.90 77.60 -25.52
C TRP A 835 15.41 77.34 -24.10
N LYS A 836 15.50 76.09 -23.64
CA LYS A 836 15.26 75.69 -22.25
C LYS A 836 16.51 75.05 -21.68
N GLN A 837 17.01 75.52 -20.54
CA GLN A 837 18.11 74.84 -19.86
C GLN A 837 17.63 73.49 -19.34
N TYR A 838 18.24 72.41 -19.83
CA TYR A 838 17.86 71.04 -19.53
C TYR A 838 18.65 70.47 -18.35
N ALA A 839 19.95 70.78 -18.25
CA ALA A 839 20.81 70.33 -17.14
C ALA A 839 21.98 71.30 -16.87
N ALA A 840 22.41 71.35 -15.60
CA ALA A 840 23.57 72.11 -15.10
C ALA A 840 24.35 71.27 -14.06
N LYS A 841 25.64 71.57 -13.85
CA LYS A 841 26.49 70.88 -12.86
C LYS A 841 26.05 71.23 -11.42
N GLY A 842 25.71 70.22 -10.59
CA GLY A 842 25.21 70.41 -9.22
C GLY A 842 26.28 70.81 -8.19
N LYS A 843 25.91 71.67 -7.24
CA LYS A 843 26.59 71.93 -5.95
C LYS A 843 25.85 71.12 -4.86
N ASP A 844 26.58 70.34 -4.07
CA ASP A 844 26.17 69.68 -2.79
C ASP A 844 25.52 68.28 -2.85
N GLY A 845 26.18 67.26 -2.28
CA GLY A 845 25.67 65.90 -2.02
C GLY A 845 25.96 65.45 -0.58
N GLY A 846 25.02 64.77 0.10
CA GLY A 846 25.12 64.32 1.50
C GLY A 846 24.69 62.85 1.71
N THR A 847 25.09 62.26 2.85
CA THR A 847 25.29 60.80 3.12
C THR A 847 24.22 60.06 3.98
N GLY A 848 23.18 60.71 4.54
CA GLY A 848 22.08 60.02 5.25
C GLY A 848 22.26 59.78 6.77
N LEU A 849 21.39 58.93 7.37
CA LEU A 849 21.26 58.68 8.83
C LEU A 849 22.19 57.55 9.34
N ARG A 850 22.90 57.76 10.47
CA ARG A 850 23.86 56.83 11.12
C ARG A 850 23.57 56.72 12.64
N VAL A 851 23.75 55.53 13.25
CA VAL A 851 23.54 55.27 14.70
C VAL A 851 24.66 54.41 15.26
N GLU A 852 25.22 54.75 16.42
CA GLU A 852 26.39 54.08 17.02
C GLU A 852 26.25 53.93 18.54
N GLY A 853 26.89 52.91 19.13
CA GLY A 853 26.88 52.61 20.55
C GLY A 853 28.20 52.82 21.26
N PHE A 854 28.15 53.26 22.53
CA PHE A 854 29.30 53.49 23.39
C PHE A 854 29.09 52.84 24.75
N ALA A 855 30.13 52.20 25.28
CA ALA A 855 30.11 51.55 26.58
C ALA A 855 31.19 52.14 27.50
N SER A 856 30.89 52.23 28.80
CA SER A 856 31.88 52.66 29.80
C SER A 856 33.04 51.68 29.90
N ALA A 857 34.26 52.19 30.09
CA ALA A 857 35.46 51.35 30.22
C ALA A 857 35.31 50.29 31.34
N GLY A 858 35.61 49.03 31.01
CA GLY A 858 35.44 47.89 31.92
C GLY A 858 34.07 47.20 31.86
N SER A 859 33.15 47.64 30.99
CA SER A 859 31.83 47.02 30.82
C SER A 859 31.86 45.55 30.38
N ALA A 860 32.88 45.14 29.63
CA ALA A 860 33.04 43.75 29.18
C ALA A 860 33.82 42.87 30.17
N ALA A 861 34.37 43.44 31.25
CA ALA A 861 35.24 42.73 32.20
C ALA A 861 34.58 42.72 33.58
N TYR A 862 33.82 41.66 33.87
CA TYR A 862 33.30 41.38 35.22
C TYR A 862 33.78 40.00 35.67
N THR A 863 33.82 39.78 36.99
CA THR A 863 34.09 38.47 37.60
C THR A 863 32.92 38.12 38.50
N GLU A 864 32.47 36.87 38.47
CA GLU A 864 31.36 36.39 39.28
C GLU A 864 31.62 36.63 40.78
N GLY A 865 30.67 37.26 41.47
CA GLY A 865 30.79 37.70 42.86
C GLY A 865 31.27 39.14 43.06
N GLN A 866 31.62 39.89 42.01
CA GLN A 866 32.03 41.30 42.10
C GLN A 866 30.83 42.25 42.23
N THR A 867 30.20 42.30 43.40
CA THR A 867 28.99 43.12 43.67
C THR A 867 29.17 44.64 43.54
N SER A 868 30.39 45.14 43.33
CA SER A 868 30.68 46.55 43.06
C SER A 868 30.71 46.92 41.57
N TRP A 869 30.51 45.95 40.67
CA TRP A 869 30.54 46.18 39.23
C TRP A 869 29.37 47.07 38.78
N LYS A 870 29.68 48.00 37.86
CA LYS A 870 28.72 48.89 37.21
C LYS A 870 29.20 49.28 35.82
N ALA A 871 28.28 49.40 34.88
CA ALA A 871 28.55 49.89 33.53
C ALA A 871 27.47 50.87 33.07
N SER A 872 27.84 51.71 32.10
CA SER A 872 26.93 52.61 31.40
C SER A 872 27.00 52.33 29.90
N PHE A 873 25.85 52.26 29.24
CA PHE A 873 25.74 52.06 27.79
C PHE A 873 24.94 53.21 27.17
N GLU A 874 25.41 53.70 26.03
CA GLU A 874 24.90 54.89 25.36
C GLU A 874 24.75 54.68 23.85
N VAL A 875 23.70 55.25 23.25
CA VAL A 875 23.48 55.25 21.80
C VAL A 875 23.42 56.68 21.28
N HIS A 876 24.11 56.93 20.17
CA HIS A 876 24.20 58.24 19.50
C HIS A 876 23.71 58.14 18.05
N VAL A 877 23.08 59.20 17.54
CA VAL A 877 22.44 59.25 16.22
C VAL A 877 22.88 60.49 15.45
N TRP A 878 23.30 60.32 14.20
CA TRP A 878 23.71 61.37 13.27
C TRP A 878 22.83 61.39 12.02
N GLU A 879 22.52 62.59 11.52
CA GLU A 879 21.87 62.78 10.22
C GLU A 879 22.75 63.71 9.38
N ASN A 880 23.22 63.21 8.22
CA ASN A 880 24.19 63.90 7.37
C ASN A 880 25.44 64.36 8.15
N ASP A 881 25.99 63.44 8.95
CA ASP A 881 27.18 63.62 9.78
C ASP A 881 27.05 64.66 10.92
N VAL A 882 25.85 65.15 11.23
CA VAL A 882 25.57 66.00 12.41
C VAL A 882 24.88 65.18 13.49
N GLU A 883 25.41 65.20 14.71
CA GLU A 883 24.80 64.48 15.82
C GLU A 883 23.49 65.14 16.28
N ILE A 884 22.41 64.36 16.30
CA ILE A 884 21.06 64.80 16.66
C ILE A 884 20.50 64.08 17.89
N THR A 885 21.28 63.21 18.54
CA THR A 885 20.86 62.36 19.67
C THR A 885 20.04 63.11 20.72
N SER A 886 20.53 64.25 21.20
CA SER A 886 19.88 65.06 22.24
C SER A 886 18.56 65.73 21.83
N LYS A 887 18.26 65.75 20.52
CA LYS A 887 17.01 66.29 19.97
C LYS A 887 15.94 65.21 19.79
N LEU A 888 16.29 63.94 20.00
CA LEU A 888 15.38 62.82 19.82
C LEU A 888 14.67 62.48 21.14
N PRO A 889 13.36 62.20 21.11
CA PRO A 889 12.64 61.83 22.34
C PRO A 889 13.14 60.49 22.89
N SER A 890 13.20 60.36 24.21
CA SER A 890 13.69 59.16 24.90
C SER A 890 12.93 57.89 24.53
N THR A 891 11.64 58.02 24.21
CA THR A 891 10.76 56.93 23.74
C THR A 891 11.21 56.30 22.42
N ARG A 892 12.19 56.89 21.73
CA ARG A 892 12.81 56.34 20.52
C ARG A 892 13.85 55.26 20.84
N PHE A 893 14.27 55.14 22.09
CA PHE A 893 15.31 54.22 22.53
C PHE A 893 14.70 53.26 23.54
N VAL A 894 14.58 51.98 23.15
CA VAL A 894 14.00 50.95 24.00
C VAL A 894 15.08 49.96 24.38
N TRP A 895 15.35 49.85 25.68
CA TRP A 895 16.35 48.92 26.22
C TRP A 895 15.72 47.57 26.57
N GLU A 896 16.44 46.51 26.20
CA GLU A 896 16.10 45.14 26.53
C GLU A 896 17.33 44.44 27.12
N ARG A 897 17.10 43.52 28.06
CA ARG A 897 18.13 42.63 28.59
C ARG A 897 17.84 41.22 28.07
N VAL A 898 18.89 40.52 27.67
CA VAL A 898 18.84 39.10 27.31
C VAL A 898 19.80 38.37 28.22
N SER A 899 19.29 37.46 29.04
CA SER A 899 20.04 36.70 30.03
C SER A 899 19.48 35.27 30.16
N GLU A 900 20.10 34.46 31.01
CA GLU A 900 19.62 33.10 31.28
C GLU A 900 18.30 33.06 32.08
N TYR A 901 17.82 34.21 32.58
CA TYR A 901 16.57 34.33 33.32
C TYR A 901 15.51 35.17 32.57
N GLU A 902 14.89 34.54 31.57
CA GLU A 902 13.93 35.19 30.65
C GLU A 902 12.75 35.88 31.36
N ALA A 903 12.24 35.30 32.46
CA ALA A 903 11.14 35.91 33.22
C ALA A 903 11.55 37.21 33.92
N GLY A 904 12.82 37.34 34.32
CA GLY A 904 13.38 38.57 34.87
C GLY A 904 13.66 39.62 33.80
N ASP A 905 13.98 39.20 32.58
CA ASP A 905 14.28 40.08 31.44
C ASP A 905 13.08 40.89 30.97
N ALA A 906 11.89 40.27 30.94
CA ALA A 906 10.66 40.97 30.63
C ALA A 906 10.38 42.08 31.66
N ALA A 907 10.51 41.77 32.95
CA ALA A 907 10.34 42.75 34.03
C ALA A 907 11.43 43.84 34.00
N TRP A 908 12.65 43.49 33.59
CA TRP A 908 13.75 44.45 33.44
C TRP A 908 13.49 45.41 32.27
N LYS A 909 13.05 44.90 31.12
CA LYS A 909 12.67 45.69 29.95
C LYS A 909 11.58 46.70 30.26
N ASP A 910 10.53 46.27 30.97
CA ASP A 910 9.42 47.17 31.31
C ASP A 910 9.91 48.36 32.17
N ARG A 911 10.82 48.10 33.13
CA ARG A 911 11.42 49.14 33.98
C ARG A 911 12.28 50.14 33.22
N HIS A 912 13.01 49.69 32.20
CA HIS A 912 14.00 50.51 31.48
C HIS A 912 13.54 50.98 30.08
N SER A 913 12.25 50.79 29.79
CA SER A 913 11.63 51.10 28.49
C SER A 913 11.63 52.59 28.11
N ASN A 914 11.89 53.50 29.06
CA ASN A 914 11.86 54.95 28.87
C ASN A 914 13.16 55.67 29.28
N ASP A 915 14.25 54.94 29.52
CA ASP A 915 15.51 55.53 30.01
C ASP A 915 16.26 56.33 28.93
N GLY A 916 15.77 56.30 27.70
CA GLY A 916 16.30 57.11 26.61
C GLY A 916 17.60 56.53 26.07
N ASN A 917 18.48 57.39 25.58
CA ASN A 917 19.66 56.96 24.84
C ASN A 917 20.80 56.44 25.73
N ARG A 918 20.65 56.41 27.06
CA ARG A 918 21.65 55.95 28.03
C ARG A 918 21.02 55.08 29.10
N ILE A 919 21.70 54.00 29.48
CA ILE A 919 21.32 53.15 30.61
C ILE A 919 22.51 52.90 31.53
N ASN A 920 22.25 52.76 32.83
CA ASN A 920 23.25 52.36 33.82
C ASN A 920 22.83 51.02 34.41
N VAL A 921 23.75 50.06 34.40
CA VAL A 921 23.53 48.70 34.91
C VAL A 921 24.55 48.36 35.99
N THR A 922 24.16 47.48 36.88
CA THR A 922 24.95 47.05 38.04
C THR A 922 25.10 45.53 38.05
N TYR A 923 25.89 44.99 38.98
CA TYR A 923 26.06 43.55 39.13
C TYR A 923 24.71 42.82 39.27
N ASP A 924 23.74 43.41 39.96
CA ASP A 924 22.41 42.80 40.18
C ASP A 924 21.57 42.69 38.88
N ASP A 925 21.96 43.42 37.83
CA ASP A 925 21.34 43.34 36.52
C ASP A 925 21.93 42.19 35.67
N LEU A 926 23.02 41.56 36.10
CA LEU A 926 23.63 40.43 35.40
C LEU A 926 23.04 39.10 35.91
N MET A 927 22.66 38.21 34.99
CA MET A 927 22.11 36.88 35.28
C MET A 927 22.72 35.86 34.31
N GLY A 928 23.89 35.32 34.66
CA GLY A 928 24.68 34.50 33.74
C GLY A 928 25.20 35.33 32.56
N ASP A 929 25.31 34.72 31.38
CA ASP A 929 25.67 35.45 30.15
C ASP A 929 24.58 36.46 29.79
N THR A 930 24.88 37.75 29.97
CA THR A 930 23.91 38.85 29.84
C THR A 930 24.32 39.84 28.75
N SER A 931 23.39 40.16 27.85
CA SER A 931 23.54 41.20 26.83
C SER A 931 22.49 42.30 26.99
N PHE A 932 22.88 43.55 26.76
CA PHE A 932 21.96 44.69 26.77
C PHE A 932 21.78 45.24 25.36
N VAL A 933 20.53 45.38 24.92
CA VAL A 933 20.21 45.79 23.56
C VAL A 933 19.38 47.07 23.57
N CYS A 934 19.82 48.10 22.86
CA CYS A 934 19.04 49.30 22.60
C CYS A 934 18.45 49.24 21.19
N LYS A 935 17.12 49.26 21.08
CA LYS A 935 16.39 49.37 19.81
C LYS A 935 16.07 50.83 19.54
N PHE A 936 16.58 51.38 18.43
CA PHE A 936 16.27 52.73 17.98
C PHE A 936 15.08 52.71 17.00
N LEU A 937 14.00 53.37 17.37
CA LEU A 937 12.74 53.37 16.61
C LEU A 937 12.69 54.52 15.61
N ASN A 938 11.73 54.49 14.68
CA ASN A 938 11.41 55.60 13.79
C ASN A 938 10.61 56.69 14.52
N SER A 939 10.37 57.83 13.87
CA SER A 939 9.70 58.99 14.49
C SER A 939 8.31 58.70 15.05
N SER A 940 7.61 57.67 14.55
CA SER A 940 6.31 57.24 15.08
C SER A 940 6.40 56.30 16.28
N GLY A 941 7.60 55.85 16.67
CA GLY A 941 7.81 54.92 17.79
C GLY A 941 7.29 53.50 17.53
N LYS A 942 6.97 53.16 16.27
CA LYS A 942 6.32 51.88 15.93
C LYS A 942 7.22 50.89 15.20
N LYS A 943 8.30 51.36 14.57
CA LYS A 943 9.20 50.52 13.78
C LYS A 943 10.63 50.69 14.24
N VAL A 944 11.32 49.58 14.50
CA VAL A 944 12.76 49.57 14.76
C VAL A 944 13.50 49.93 13.47
N LEU A 945 14.33 50.97 13.53
CA LEU A 945 15.21 51.38 12.44
C LEU A 945 16.55 50.65 12.51
N THR A 946 17.08 50.49 13.74
CA THR A 946 18.32 49.76 14.00
C THR A 946 18.39 49.33 15.47
N SER A 947 19.27 48.39 15.79
CA SER A 947 19.50 47.89 17.15
C SER A 947 20.99 47.83 17.44
N ILE A 948 21.38 48.20 18.66
CA ILE A 948 22.77 48.15 19.13
C ILE A 948 22.83 47.23 20.34
N THR A 949 23.72 46.23 20.30
CA THR A 949 23.93 45.28 21.38
C THR A 949 25.25 45.59 22.08
N PHE A 950 25.24 45.52 23.41
CA PHE A 950 26.36 45.77 24.30
C PHE A 950 26.68 44.56 25.18
#